data_AF-A0A7Y2BIS6-F1
#
_entry.id   AF-A0A7Y2BIS6-F1
#
_cell.length_a   1.000
_cell.length_b   1.000
_cell.length_c   1.000
_cell.angle_alpha   90.00
_cell.angle_beta   90.00
_cell.angle_gamma   90.00
#
_symmetry.space_group_name_H-M   'P 1'
#
loop_
_entity.id
_entity.type
_entity.pdbx_description
1 polymer ?
#
loop_
_entity_poly.entity_id
_entity_poly.type
_entity_poly.pdbx_seq_one_letter_code
_entity_poly.pdbx_strand_id
1 'polypeptide(L)'
;MRFSVRREDRRNLAVGFIGLLAIMAAHSVMETARDTLFLTSLPADHLPRAYLAIAVLAILELKIHERVLRHVHDRRLLLSGSLVFGAIVTLGFWALLEQLGAWAPFGFYVWTGLLITVVLIQFWLLLDDAVTVTQAKRIFPAIAAGGVIGATLGSLLSEGVLRLAPPVALVFTAATVLALAAATPFLWQMSSAAQAEAPRSEPGPSLRWLLRDSYLTRVLALILMGTIALTIVDFIFKSAVAAQIAPERLGPFFARFYLGLNSVALLVQLIGAGWLLRAFGAHRSSALLPVLIFGGALGLALGPILPFAVAVKAVDGSLRHTLYRSAIEVLYLPLDSRRREKAKGLIEVFGHRVGQAMASLLIIAAVGIGLTTRQLAFSLSFVVIGWLIAIMSTRRQYVDQFRTRLRHGVIDTRLELEELDRHSLDVLLSALNSDQDAEVLAAIDIFDRHGRTDSMPVLVLYHPSVEVRSRALEAFAEASDLRFIPVARRMLSDEEPDIRAAALRALTAADPNRKLLEEKLDLEASIVRATALVGLLGMDDDGGNGSRVSTAKLDEWIGAGNPQAQSSLARAIRHEGGSVFHETLIKLIASDDDSVRIETLRAMEGNPDPRYLPHLLPLLGSSDLRAHARQAVLAIGPDALAALEAALAAPSTPRKVRRRIPHTITLFDSPDAADILLRQLAMEREGGVRLRILRALGRLQASDPSTVLDDALLEEQLRASLVRVVQLLQWRAAIESDGMAETPDAELLRIALQDKERATLERAFSLMGLRHPEENFALVWRGVTSENDRLQAASHEVLEATLPGAFREAVLVIVDDGEPVARRARVAAAALGTSERQMSHEEALAQMIEDQSEVIRGIATHHAADRGGRAASGSAQEAQNLV
;
A
#
# COMPACT_ATOMS: atom_id res chain seq x y z
N MET A 1 26.85 3.57 0.81
CA MET A 1 25.67 3.30 -0.06
C MET A 1 26.17 3.13 -1.49
N ARG A 2 26.09 1.93 -2.08
CA ARG A 2 26.31 1.74 -3.51
C ARG A 2 24.99 2.05 -4.22
N PHE A 3 24.88 3.24 -4.80
CA PHE A 3 23.72 3.60 -5.63
C PHE A 3 23.81 2.76 -6.92
N SER A 4 22.87 1.83 -7.11
CA SER A 4 22.74 1.07 -8.36
C SER A 4 22.11 1.96 -9.44
N VAL A 5 22.91 2.89 -9.99
CA VAL A 5 22.45 3.85 -11.01
C VAL A 5 22.61 3.24 -12.40
N ARG A 6 21.50 3.06 -13.13
CA ARG A 6 21.50 2.60 -14.53
C ARG A 6 22.14 3.65 -15.44
N ARG A 7 22.66 3.26 -16.61
CA ARG A 7 23.34 4.19 -17.53
C ARG A 7 22.44 5.34 -17.99
N GLU A 8 21.15 5.06 -18.19
CA GLU A 8 20.12 6.05 -18.57
C GLU A 8 19.90 7.16 -17.53
N ASP A 9 20.02 6.84 -16.24
CA ASP A 9 19.70 7.78 -15.15
C ASP A 9 20.87 8.75 -14.83
N ARG A 10 22.08 8.46 -15.32
CA ARG A 10 23.31 9.18 -14.91
C ARG A 10 23.29 10.66 -15.29
N ARG A 11 22.72 11.00 -16.44
CA ARG A 11 22.68 12.38 -16.93
C ARG A 11 21.75 13.24 -16.06
N ASN A 12 20.50 12.83 -15.88
CA ASN A 12 19.53 13.55 -15.06
C ASN A 12 19.94 13.60 -13.59
N LEU A 13 20.58 12.54 -13.07
CA LEU A 13 21.23 12.57 -11.76
C LEU A 13 22.30 13.66 -11.67
N ALA A 14 23.26 13.70 -12.60
CA ALA A 14 24.35 14.67 -12.58
C ALA A 14 23.84 16.11 -12.76
N VAL A 15 22.92 16.34 -13.69
CA VAL A 15 22.33 17.65 -13.94
C VAL A 15 21.51 18.11 -12.75
N GLY A 16 20.67 17.24 -12.17
CA GLY A 16 19.90 17.57 -10.98
C GLY A 16 20.77 17.82 -9.75
N PHE A 17 21.83 17.03 -9.57
CA PHE A 17 22.81 17.23 -8.51
C PHE A 17 23.51 18.60 -8.64
N ILE A 18 24.04 18.92 -9.82
CA ILE A 18 24.72 20.20 -10.09
C ILE A 18 23.74 21.37 -9.99
N GLY A 19 22.52 21.22 -10.51
CA GLY A 19 21.48 22.24 -10.45
C GLY A 19 21.09 22.59 -9.02
N LEU A 20 20.75 21.60 -8.21
CA LEU A 20 20.40 21.84 -6.80
C LEU A 20 21.59 22.34 -5.99
N LEU A 21 22.80 21.84 -6.28
CA LEU A 21 24.04 22.32 -5.68
C LEU A 21 24.24 23.81 -5.95
N ALA A 22 24.13 24.25 -7.21
CA ALA A 22 24.32 25.65 -7.58
C ALA A 22 23.24 26.56 -6.97
N ILE A 23 21.97 26.13 -6.98
CA ILE A 23 20.85 26.84 -6.35
C ILE A 23 21.09 27.03 -4.86
N MET A 24 21.46 25.96 -4.14
CA MET A 24 21.68 26.01 -2.70
C MET A 24 22.98 26.75 -2.34
N ALA A 25 24.01 26.71 -3.19
CA ALA A 25 25.21 27.52 -3.03
C ALA A 25 24.89 29.01 -3.15
N ALA A 26 24.14 29.43 -4.18
CA ALA A 26 23.67 30.80 -4.33
C ALA A 26 22.82 31.23 -3.12
N HIS A 27 21.89 30.37 -2.67
CA HIS A 27 21.06 30.66 -1.52
C HIS A 27 21.88 30.87 -0.24
N SER A 28 22.89 30.03 0.01
CA SER A 28 23.75 30.17 1.19
C SER A 28 24.61 31.44 1.15
N VAL A 29 25.08 31.85 -0.04
CA VAL A 29 25.77 33.15 -0.22
C VAL A 29 24.81 34.31 0.03
N MET A 30 23.59 34.24 -0.51
CA MET A 30 22.54 35.23 -0.28
C MET A 30 22.13 35.32 1.19
N GLU A 31 22.08 34.19 1.90
CA GLU A 31 21.76 34.14 3.33
C GLU A 31 22.86 34.79 4.17
N THR A 32 24.12 34.53 3.85
CA THR A 32 25.24 35.21 4.51
C THR A 32 25.21 36.71 4.22
N ALA A 33 24.96 37.10 2.97
CA ALA A 33 24.87 38.49 2.54
C ALA A 33 23.71 39.23 3.21
N ARG A 34 22.50 38.66 3.21
CA ARG A 34 21.30 39.30 3.76
C ARG A 34 21.43 39.52 5.26
N ASP A 35 21.95 38.54 6.00
CA ASP A 35 22.08 38.64 7.45
C ASP A 35 23.13 39.67 7.84
N THR A 36 24.24 39.69 7.11
CA THR A 36 25.31 40.67 7.30
C THR A 36 24.83 42.08 6.99
N LEU A 37 24.37 42.32 5.77
CA LEU A 37 23.98 43.65 5.30
C LEU A 37 22.80 44.22 6.08
N PHE A 38 21.86 43.37 6.50
CA PHE A 38 20.74 43.80 7.33
C PHE A 38 21.23 44.23 8.70
N LEU A 39 22.00 43.40 9.41
CA LEU A 39 22.40 43.68 10.79
C LEU A 39 23.52 44.72 10.92
N THR A 40 24.26 45.01 9.84
CA THR A 40 25.18 46.16 9.81
C THR A 40 24.47 47.49 9.61
N SER A 41 23.30 47.49 8.95
CA SER A 41 22.65 48.72 8.48
C SER A 41 21.35 49.06 9.21
N LEU A 42 20.69 48.05 9.78
CA LEU A 42 19.40 48.16 10.47
C LEU A 42 19.48 47.50 11.84
N PRO A 43 18.79 48.05 12.85
CA PRO A 43 18.72 47.38 14.14
C PRO A 43 17.92 46.07 14.06
N ALA A 44 18.30 45.12 14.92
CA ALA A 44 17.77 43.76 14.88
C ALA A 44 16.26 43.69 15.15
N ASP A 45 15.66 44.71 15.78
CA ASP A 45 14.21 44.83 16.02
C ASP A 45 13.38 44.92 14.73
N HIS A 46 14.01 45.23 13.58
CA HIS A 46 13.36 45.20 12.27
C HIS A 46 13.26 43.79 11.67
N LEU A 47 14.02 42.79 12.14
CA LEU A 47 13.97 41.42 11.60
C LEU A 47 12.57 40.79 11.62
N PRO A 48 11.77 40.90 12.71
CA PRO A 48 10.42 40.35 12.74
C PRO A 48 9.51 40.96 11.68
N ARG A 49 9.70 42.24 11.33
CA ARG A 49 8.95 42.90 10.25
C ARG A 49 9.30 42.28 8.89
N ALA A 50 10.57 41.94 8.67
CA ALA A 50 11.02 41.23 7.47
C ALA A 50 10.46 39.79 7.43
N TYR A 51 10.41 39.08 8.56
CA TYR A 51 9.85 37.72 8.64
C TYR A 51 8.35 37.71 8.35
N LEU A 52 7.62 38.68 8.89
CA LEU A 52 6.21 38.89 8.60
C LEU A 52 5.98 39.22 7.13
N ALA A 53 6.80 40.09 6.54
CA ALA A 53 6.74 40.42 5.12
C ALA A 53 6.98 39.19 4.24
N ILE A 54 8.00 38.37 4.53
CA ILE A 54 8.23 37.09 3.83
C ILE A 54 7.01 36.18 3.95
N ALA A 55 6.46 36.00 5.15
CA ALA A 55 5.34 35.10 5.37
C ALA A 55 4.07 35.53 4.59
N VAL A 56 3.74 36.82 4.61
CA VAL A 56 2.57 37.37 3.89
C VAL A 56 2.79 37.33 2.39
N LEU A 57 3.96 37.78 1.91
CA LEU A 57 4.26 37.82 0.49
C LEU A 57 4.42 36.42 -0.11
N ALA A 58 4.94 35.44 0.63
CA ALA A 58 5.02 34.05 0.17
C ALA A 58 3.64 33.41 -0.07
N ILE A 59 2.63 33.78 0.73
CA ILE A 59 1.23 33.33 0.51
C ILE A 59 0.66 33.93 -0.77
N LEU A 60 0.94 35.22 -1.03
CA LEU A 60 0.53 35.88 -2.27
C LEU A 60 1.26 35.30 -3.49
N GLU A 61 2.56 35.09 -3.34
CA GLU A 61 3.44 34.48 -4.33
C GLU A 61 2.96 33.10 -4.74
N LEU A 62 2.51 32.25 -3.80
CA LEU A 62 1.94 30.94 -4.11
C LEU A 62 0.73 31.05 -5.07
N LYS A 63 -0.17 32.01 -4.83
CA LYS A 63 -1.34 32.25 -5.71
C LYS A 63 -0.96 32.79 -7.08
N ILE A 64 0.13 33.55 -7.17
CA ILE A 64 0.67 34.04 -8.44
C ILE A 64 1.34 32.87 -9.18
N HIS A 65 2.10 32.05 -8.47
CA HIS A 65 2.77 30.88 -9.01
C HIS A 65 1.76 29.89 -9.59
N GLU A 66 0.66 29.59 -8.89
CA GLU A 66 -0.46 28.79 -9.42
C GLU A 66 -1.09 29.37 -10.70
N ARG A 67 -1.09 30.70 -10.87
CA ARG A 67 -1.54 31.34 -12.11
C ARG A 67 -0.51 31.20 -13.23
N VAL A 68 0.77 31.36 -12.93
CA VAL A 68 1.87 31.20 -13.89
C VAL A 68 1.95 29.76 -14.38
N LEU A 69 1.83 28.78 -13.47
CA LEU A 69 1.84 27.34 -13.78
C LEU A 69 0.73 26.91 -14.76
N ARG A 70 -0.35 27.69 -14.87
CA ARG A 70 -1.43 27.47 -15.85
C ARG A 70 -1.11 27.95 -17.26
N HIS A 71 -0.15 28.86 -17.41
CA HIS A 71 0.21 29.46 -18.69
C HIS A 71 1.55 28.93 -19.22
N VAL A 72 2.51 28.69 -18.32
CA VAL A 72 3.84 28.18 -18.67
C VAL A 72 3.87 26.67 -18.47
N HIS A 73 3.82 25.94 -19.59
CA HIS A 73 3.84 24.48 -19.61
C HIS A 73 5.27 23.91 -19.51
N ASP A 74 6.27 24.60 -20.08
CA ASP A 74 7.66 24.16 -20.01
C ASP A 74 8.29 24.55 -18.65
N ARG A 75 8.49 23.56 -17.78
CA ARG A 75 9.12 23.74 -16.45
C ARG A 75 10.59 24.12 -16.53
N ARG A 76 11.30 23.78 -17.62
CA ARG A 76 12.69 24.19 -17.82
C ARG A 76 12.77 25.70 -18.00
N LEU A 77 11.91 26.23 -18.86
CA LEU A 77 11.79 27.67 -19.08
C LEU A 77 11.33 28.41 -17.82
N LEU A 78 10.40 27.81 -17.07
CA LEU A 78 9.91 28.39 -15.80
C LEU A 78 11.03 28.53 -14.75
N LEU A 79 11.80 27.45 -14.51
CA LEU A 79 12.90 27.44 -13.56
C LEU A 79 14.04 28.36 -14.02
N SER A 80 14.48 28.25 -15.28
CA SER A 80 15.52 29.15 -15.81
C SER A 80 15.08 30.61 -15.78
N GLY A 81 13.84 30.91 -16.15
CA GLY A 81 13.30 32.27 -16.11
C GLY A 81 13.30 32.83 -14.70
N SER A 82 12.90 32.04 -13.69
CA SER A 82 12.93 32.45 -12.29
C SER A 82 14.35 32.63 -11.75
N LEU A 83 15.31 31.81 -12.20
CA LEU A 83 16.73 31.96 -11.83
C LEU A 83 17.39 33.18 -12.48
N VAL A 84 17.11 33.46 -13.76
CA VAL A 84 17.59 34.67 -14.44
C VAL A 84 16.97 35.91 -13.82
N PHE A 85 15.65 35.92 -13.59
CA PHE A 85 14.99 37.00 -12.87
C PHE A 85 15.57 37.16 -11.46
N GLY A 86 15.79 36.02 -10.78
CA GLY A 86 16.56 35.87 -9.55
C GLY A 86 17.88 36.64 -9.55
N ALA A 87 18.71 36.35 -10.55
CA ALA A 87 20.02 36.95 -10.74
C ALA A 87 19.95 38.44 -11.06
N ILE A 88 19.04 38.87 -11.95
CA ILE A 88 18.87 40.27 -12.35
C ILE A 88 18.43 41.12 -11.16
N VAL A 89 17.42 40.70 -10.40
CA VAL A 89 16.95 41.46 -9.23
C VAL A 89 18.04 41.50 -8.14
N THR A 90 18.76 40.39 -7.92
CA THR A 90 19.88 40.33 -6.98
C THR A 90 21.02 41.27 -7.41
N LEU A 91 21.35 41.32 -8.70
CA LEU A 91 22.31 42.26 -9.27
C LEU A 91 21.81 43.72 -9.17
N GLY A 92 20.51 43.94 -9.32
CA GLY A 92 19.87 45.23 -9.11
C GLY A 92 20.04 45.72 -7.67
N PHE A 93 19.87 44.84 -6.67
CA PHE A 93 20.17 45.18 -5.28
C PHE A 93 21.63 45.54 -5.06
N TRP A 94 22.57 44.85 -5.74
CA TRP A 94 23.99 45.21 -5.69
C TRP A 94 24.27 46.59 -6.31
N ALA A 95 23.70 46.88 -7.48
CA ALA A 95 23.93 48.14 -8.21
C ALA A 95 23.24 49.37 -7.58
N LEU A 96 22.07 49.16 -6.95
CA LEU A 96 21.23 50.23 -6.38
C LEU A 96 21.34 50.32 -4.85
N LEU A 97 22.27 49.58 -4.23
CA LEU A 97 22.35 49.44 -2.78
C LEU A 97 22.51 50.79 -2.07
N GLU A 98 23.38 51.65 -2.61
CA GLU A 98 23.64 52.99 -2.05
C GLU A 98 22.46 53.96 -2.27
N GLN A 99 21.73 53.81 -3.38
CA GLN A 99 20.61 54.69 -3.74
C GLN A 99 19.33 54.38 -2.94
N LEU A 100 19.14 53.12 -2.58
CA LEU A 100 17.97 52.64 -1.82
C LEU A 100 18.12 52.83 -0.30
N GLY A 101 19.31 53.21 0.18
CA GLY A 101 19.60 53.48 1.58
C GLY A 101 19.17 52.34 2.52
N ALA A 102 18.53 52.70 3.63
CA ALA A 102 18.11 51.75 4.66
C ALA A 102 17.06 50.71 4.19
N TRP A 103 16.34 50.97 3.08
CA TRP A 103 15.35 50.04 2.54
C TRP A 103 15.97 48.91 1.72
N ALA A 104 17.20 49.08 1.20
CA ALA A 104 17.86 48.06 0.38
C ALA A 104 18.12 46.75 1.15
N PRO A 105 18.75 46.77 2.35
CA PRO A 105 18.98 45.54 3.12
C PRO A 105 17.68 44.86 3.55
N PHE A 106 16.64 45.64 3.89
CA PHE A 106 15.32 45.10 4.24
C PHE A 106 14.65 44.41 3.04
N GLY A 107 14.60 45.10 1.90
CA GLY A 107 14.04 44.55 0.65
C GLY A 107 14.80 43.32 0.17
N PHE A 108 16.14 43.35 0.26
CA PHE A 108 16.98 42.21 -0.09
C PHE A 108 16.71 41.01 0.82
N TYR A 109 16.57 41.23 2.14
CA TYR A 109 16.23 40.16 3.08
C TYR A 109 14.91 39.47 2.70
N VAL A 110 13.86 40.26 2.42
CA VAL A 110 12.56 39.73 1.99
C VAL A 110 12.67 38.99 0.66
N TRP A 111 13.34 39.59 -0.32
CA TRP A 111 13.58 39.03 -1.65
C TRP A 111 14.23 37.65 -1.59
N THR A 112 15.29 37.49 -0.80
CA THR A 112 16.01 36.22 -0.68
C THR A 112 15.11 35.07 -0.18
N GLY A 113 14.16 35.37 0.71
CA GLY A 113 13.23 34.39 1.27
C GLY A 113 12.14 33.98 0.27
N LEU A 114 11.68 34.91 -0.56
CA LEU A 114 10.72 34.64 -1.64
C LEU A 114 11.37 33.84 -2.76
N LEU A 115 12.55 34.28 -3.23
CA LEU A 115 13.27 33.63 -4.32
C LEU A 115 13.52 32.13 -4.07
N ILE A 116 14.06 31.77 -2.90
CA ILE A 116 14.34 30.36 -2.60
C ILE A 116 13.07 29.51 -2.54
N THR A 117 11.97 30.11 -2.09
CA THR A 117 10.67 29.42 -1.99
C THR A 117 10.21 29.01 -3.38
N VAL A 118 10.23 29.93 -4.34
CA VAL A 118 9.80 29.67 -5.72
C VAL A 118 10.76 28.75 -6.45
N VAL A 119 12.07 29.03 -6.38
CA VAL A 119 13.08 28.25 -7.10
C VAL A 119 13.09 26.80 -6.63
N LEU A 120 12.97 26.54 -5.32
CA LEU A 120 12.95 25.18 -4.81
C LEU A 120 11.69 24.42 -5.25
N ILE A 121 10.50 25.05 -5.19
CA ILE A 121 9.25 24.45 -5.70
C ILE A 121 9.40 24.09 -7.19
N GLN A 122 9.87 25.04 -8.00
CA GLN A 122 10.04 24.83 -9.44
C GLN A 122 11.10 23.77 -9.77
N PHE A 123 12.17 23.66 -8.97
CA PHE A 123 13.17 22.62 -9.12
C PHE A 123 12.57 21.22 -8.94
N TRP A 124 11.78 21.01 -7.88
CA TRP A 124 11.12 19.73 -7.65
C TRP A 124 10.04 19.45 -8.70
N LEU A 125 9.31 20.46 -9.16
CA LEU A 125 8.35 20.30 -10.28
C LEU A 125 9.05 19.88 -11.59
N LEU A 126 10.22 20.47 -11.90
CA LEU A 126 11.00 20.06 -13.06
C LEU A 126 11.51 18.62 -12.90
N LEU A 127 11.92 18.25 -11.69
CA LEU A 127 12.38 16.90 -11.39
C LEU A 127 11.26 15.87 -11.59
N ASP A 128 10.04 16.19 -11.13
CA ASP A 128 8.86 15.35 -11.30
C ASP A 128 8.50 15.18 -12.79
N ASP A 129 8.64 16.21 -13.61
CA ASP A 129 8.37 16.14 -15.06
C ASP A 129 9.48 15.43 -15.86
N ALA A 130 10.68 15.28 -15.29
CA ALA A 130 11.84 14.73 -15.99
C ALA A 130 12.17 13.28 -15.61
N VAL A 131 11.58 12.76 -14.52
CA VAL A 131 11.96 11.49 -13.89
C VAL A 131 10.72 10.68 -13.52
N THR A 132 10.65 9.41 -13.91
CA THR A 132 9.51 8.54 -13.54
C THR A 132 9.55 8.14 -12.06
N VAL A 133 8.42 7.68 -11.52
CA VAL A 133 8.29 7.29 -10.09
C VAL A 133 9.35 6.25 -9.67
N THR A 134 9.67 5.31 -10.56
CA THR A 134 10.67 4.25 -10.32
C THR A 134 12.10 4.80 -10.30
N GLN A 135 12.43 5.73 -11.19
CA GLN A 135 13.74 6.40 -11.21
C GLN A 135 13.90 7.31 -9.99
N ALA A 136 12.85 8.02 -9.59
CA ALA A 136 12.84 8.96 -8.46
C ALA A 136 13.35 8.32 -7.16
N LYS A 137 12.88 7.10 -6.83
CA LYS A 137 13.32 6.34 -5.64
C LYS A 137 14.83 6.09 -5.59
N ARG A 138 15.51 6.07 -6.74
CA ARG A 138 16.95 5.78 -6.84
C ARG A 138 17.82 7.04 -6.83
N ILE A 139 17.40 8.09 -7.54
CA ILE A 139 18.24 9.28 -7.76
C ILE A 139 17.92 10.47 -6.85
N PHE A 140 16.71 10.57 -6.28
CA PHE A 140 16.32 11.70 -5.43
C PHE A 140 17.22 11.86 -4.19
N PRO A 141 17.60 10.80 -3.45
CA PRO A 141 18.48 10.96 -2.30
C PRO A 141 19.84 11.54 -2.69
N ALA A 142 20.38 11.15 -3.84
CA ALA A 142 21.65 11.65 -4.34
C ALA A 142 21.54 13.11 -4.82
N ILE A 143 20.47 13.48 -5.53
CA ILE A 143 20.20 14.88 -5.91
C ILE A 143 20.05 15.76 -4.66
N ALA A 144 19.28 15.31 -3.68
CA ALA A 144 19.07 16.03 -2.41
C ALA A 144 20.39 16.24 -1.64
N ALA A 145 21.33 15.29 -1.70
CA ALA A 145 22.66 15.46 -1.13
C ALA A 145 23.45 16.60 -1.81
N GLY A 146 23.24 16.81 -3.12
CA GLY A 146 23.79 17.94 -3.86
C GLY A 146 23.38 19.29 -3.26
N GLY A 147 22.16 19.41 -2.72
CA GLY A 147 21.70 20.62 -2.05
C GLY A 147 22.49 20.96 -0.78
N VAL A 148 22.79 19.97 0.06
CA VAL A 148 23.58 20.21 1.30
C VAL A 148 25.04 20.48 0.98
N ILE A 149 25.62 19.77 0.01
CA ILE A 149 26.98 20.07 -0.48
C ILE A 149 27.03 21.50 -1.06
N GLY A 150 26.00 21.90 -1.82
CA GLY A 150 25.85 23.25 -2.34
C GLY A 150 25.83 24.30 -1.25
N ALA A 151 25.01 24.12 -0.21
CA ALA A 151 24.96 25.03 0.93
C ALA A 151 26.35 25.17 1.63
N THR A 152 27.06 24.05 1.84
CA THR A 152 28.42 24.07 2.39
C THR A 152 29.41 24.82 1.50
N LEU A 153 29.37 24.57 0.18
CA LEU A 153 30.23 25.27 -0.79
C LEU A 153 29.89 26.76 -0.89
N GLY A 154 28.62 27.15 -0.81
CA GLY A 154 28.19 28.55 -0.78
C GLY A 154 28.65 29.28 0.49
N SER A 155 28.60 28.61 1.65
CA SER A 155 29.16 29.15 2.90
C SER A 155 30.68 29.30 2.83
N LEU A 156 31.38 28.30 2.27
CA LEU A 156 32.84 28.36 2.05
C LEU A 156 33.22 29.49 1.09
N LEU A 157 32.47 29.64 -0.01
CA LEU A 157 32.64 30.73 -0.96
C LEU A 157 32.43 32.09 -0.29
N SER A 158 31.42 32.21 0.57
CA SER A 158 31.16 33.44 1.33
C SER A 158 32.31 33.80 2.26
N GLU A 159 32.88 32.82 2.97
CA GLU A 159 34.06 33.04 3.80
C GLU A 159 35.26 33.50 2.97
N GLY A 160 35.49 32.87 1.81
CA GLY A 160 36.57 33.24 0.90
C GLY A 160 36.44 34.66 0.36
N VAL A 161 35.25 35.03 -0.13
CA VAL A 161 34.96 36.38 -0.66
C VAL A 161 35.16 37.44 0.42
N LEU A 162 34.68 37.21 1.64
CA LEU A 162 34.80 38.16 2.75
C LEU A 162 36.23 38.38 3.25
N ARG A 163 37.20 37.53 2.87
CA ARG A 163 38.63 37.77 3.13
C ARG A 163 39.25 38.77 2.16
N LEU A 164 38.66 38.92 0.97
CA LEU A 164 39.23 39.68 -0.14
C LEU A 164 38.40 40.91 -0.53
N ALA A 165 37.11 40.92 -0.17
CA ALA A 165 36.13 41.90 -0.63
C ALA A 165 35.10 42.22 0.48
N PRO A 166 34.46 43.41 0.43
CA PRO A 166 33.45 43.80 1.41
C PRO A 166 32.17 42.95 1.31
N PRO A 167 31.30 42.94 2.34
CA PRO A 167 30.07 42.13 2.37
C PRO A 167 29.13 42.32 1.17
N VAL A 168 29.11 43.51 0.57
CA VAL A 168 28.31 43.81 -0.64
C VAL A 168 28.73 42.94 -1.83
N ALA A 169 30.00 42.52 -1.91
CA ALA A 169 30.49 41.64 -2.97
C ALA A 169 29.80 40.27 -2.96
N LEU A 170 29.29 39.81 -1.81
CA LEU A 170 28.53 38.56 -1.73
C LEU A 170 27.23 38.61 -2.55
N VAL A 171 26.60 39.79 -2.67
CA VAL A 171 25.37 39.95 -3.47
C VAL A 171 25.69 39.74 -4.95
N PHE A 172 26.81 40.29 -5.43
CA PHE A 172 27.30 40.05 -6.79
C PHE A 172 27.65 38.58 -7.01
N THR A 173 28.39 37.96 -6.08
CA THR A 173 28.72 36.53 -6.14
C THR A 173 27.47 35.65 -6.23
N ALA A 174 26.46 35.92 -5.41
CA ALA A 174 25.18 35.21 -5.46
C ALA A 174 24.48 35.37 -6.82
N ALA A 175 24.42 36.59 -7.36
CA ALA A 175 23.84 36.83 -8.68
C ALA A 175 24.58 36.06 -9.79
N THR A 176 25.91 36.00 -9.73
CA THR A 176 26.71 35.20 -10.68
C THR A 176 26.40 33.71 -10.57
N VAL A 177 26.35 33.16 -9.35
CA VAL A 177 26.04 31.73 -9.16
C VAL A 177 24.61 31.40 -9.60
N LEU A 178 23.63 32.29 -9.36
CA LEU A 178 22.26 32.13 -9.88
C LEU A 178 22.20 32.14 -11.41
N ALA A 179 22.93 33.07 -12.05
CA ALA A 179 23.00 33.14 -13.51
C ALA A 179 23.61 31.87 -14.11
N LEU A 180 24.64 31.30 -13.48
CA LEU A 180 25.20 30.00 -13.87
C LEU A 180 24.21 28.85 -13.63
N ALA A 181 23.48 28.86 -12.51
CA ALA A 181 22.46 27.87 -12.20
C ALA A 181 21.31 27.87 -13.23
N ALA A 182 21.01 29.03 -13.82
CA ALA A 182 19.95 29.18 -14.83
C ALA A 182 20.21 28.42 -16.14
N ALA A 183 21.44 27.96 -16.40
CA ALA A 183 21.75 27.10 -17.54
C ALA A 183 21.36 25.62 -17.29
N THR A 184 21.35 25.18 -16.02
CA THR A 184 21.15 23.77 -15.67
C THR A 184 19.79 23.20 -16.07
N PRO A 185 18.65 23.92 -16.01
CA PRO A 185 17.35 23.37 -16.41
C PRO A 185 17.33 22.90 -17.87
N PHE A 186 18.07 23.55 -18.78
CA PHE A 186 18.14 23.16 -20.19
C PHE A 186 18.99 21.91 -20.46
N LEU A 187 19.82 21.49 -19.49
CA LEU A 187 20.65 20.29 -19.61
C LEU A 187 19.87 19.00 -19.29
N TRP A 188 18.69 19.14 -18.67
CA TRP A 188 17.79 18.03 -18.34
C TRP A 188 17.26 17.34 -19.60
N GLN A 189 17.24 16.01 -19.55
CA GLN A 189 16.58 15.19 -20.53
C GLN A 189 15.16 14.89 -20.05
N MET A 190 14.15 15.41 -20.74
CA MET A 190 12.76 15.18 -20.36
C MET A 190 12.33 13.79 -20.78
N SER A 191 11.58 13.14 -19.91
CA SER A 191 10.90 11.89 -20.21
C SER A 191 9.48 12.19 -20.72
N SER A 192 9.15 11.75 -21.93
CA SER A 192 7.77 11.83 -22.44
C SER A 192 6.81 10.99 -21.61
N ALA A 193 7.30 9.91 -20.98
CA ALA A 193 6.53 9.05 -20.08
C ALA A 193 6.16 9.76 -18.77
N ALA A 194 7.11 10.47 -18.14
CA ALA A 194 6.86 11.20 -16.90
C ALA A 194 5.79 12.30 -17.06
N GLN A 195 5.73 12.96 -18.23
CA GLN A 195 4.71 13.95 -18.54
C GLN A 195 3.32 13.35 -18.80
N ALA A 196 3.25 12.09 -19.26
CA ALA A 196 2.00 11.36 -19.47
C ALA A 196 1.38 10.84 -18.16
N GLU A 197 2.23 10.53 -17.16
CA GLU A 197 1.82 10.05 -15.83
C GLU A 197 1.29 11.14 -14.88
N ALA A 198 1.43 12.43 -15.21
CA ALA A 198 1.03 13.53 -14.32
C ALA A 198 -0.47 13.46 -13.96
N PRO A 199 -0.85 13.30 -12.67
CA PRO A 199 -2.24 13.16 -12.27
C PRO A 199 -3.04 14.43 -12.59
N ARG A 200 -4.22 14.27 -13.19
CA ARG A 200 -5.18 15.37 -13.41
C ARG A 200 -5.55 16.00 -12.07
N SER A 201 -5.30 17.31 -11.94
CA SER A 201 -5.50 18.08 -10.71
C SER A 201 -6.96 18.03 -10.25
N GLU A 202 -7.23 17.31 -9.16
CA GLU A 202 -8.48 17.46 -8.43
C GLU A 202 -8.50 18.80 -7.68
N PRO A 203 -9.69 19.39 -7.45
CA PRO A 203 -9.81 20.57 -6.61
C PRO A 203 -9.18 20.32 -5.23
N GLY A 204 -8.31 21.26 -4.84
CA GLY A 204 -7.48 21.14 -3.64
C GLY A 204 -8.31 20.98 -2.35
N PRO A 205 -7.79 20.21 -1.38
CA PRO A 205 -8.43 20.04 -0.07
C PRO A 205 -8.67 21.41 0.61
N SER A 206 -9.82 21.57 1.28
CA SER A 206 -10.13 22.80 2.00
C SER A 206 -9.52 22.82 3.41
N LEU A 207 -9.13 24.00 3.92
CA LEU A 207 -8.65 24.15 5.29
C LEU A 207 -9.68 23.66 6.33
N ARG A 208 -10.98 23.76 6.01
CA ARG A 208 -12.08 23.25 6.85
C ARG A 208 -12.04 21.73 6.99
N TRP A 209 -11.64 21.00 5.96
CA TRP A 209 -11.49 19.54 6.01
C TRP A 209 -10.39 19.16 7.00
N LEU A 210 -9.24 19.85 6.93
CA LEU A 210 -8.11 19.60 7.81
C LEU A 210 -8.42 19.90 9.29
N LEU A 211 -9.10 21.03 9.56
CA LEU A 211 -9.47 21.43 10.93
C LEU A 211 -10.57 20.56 11.56
N ARG A 212 -11.34 19.81 10.75
CA ARG A 212 -12.34 18.85 11.24
C ARG A 212 -11.71 17.52 11.65
N ASP A 213 -10.55 17.19 11.11
CA ASP A 213 -9.83 15.98 11.47
C ASP A 213 -8.99 16.23 12.73
N SER A 214 -9.34 15.52 13.80
CA SER A 214 -8.70 15.70 15.11
C SER A 214 -7.22 15.31 15.12
N TYR A 215 -6.80 14.37 14.26
CA TYR A 215 -5.41 13.95 14.14
C TYR A 215 -4.61 14.96 13.32
N LEU A 216 -5.12 15.35 12.14
CA LEU A 216 -4.44 16.33 11.29
C LEU A 216 -4.32 17.70 11.96
N THR A 217 -5.29 18.09 12.78
CA THR A 217 -5.23 19.33 13.57
C THR A 217 -4.10 19.29 14.60
N ARG A 218 -3.82 18.15 15.24
CA ARG A 218 -2.69 18.00 16.17
C ARG A 218 -1.35 18.01 15.44
N VAL A 219 -1.27 17.37 14.27
CA VAL A 219 -0.07 17.44 13.41
C VAL A 219 0.19 18.87 12.95
N LEU A 220 -0.86 19.61 12.57
CA LEU A 220 -0.76 21.04 12.26
C LEU A 220 -0.29 21.85 13.48
N ALA A 221 -0.87 21.63 14.66
CA ALA A 221 -0.48 22.32 15.89
C ALA A 221 0.99 22.06 16.24
N LEU A 222 1.47 20.81 16.09
CA LEU A 222 2.86 20.43 16.27
C LEU A 222 3.80 21.20 15.34
N ILE A 223 3.48 21.27 14.04
CA ILE A 223 4.31 21.98 13.05
C ILE A 223 4.27 23.50 13.27
N LEU A 224 3.12 24.03 13.68
CA LEU A 224 2.93 25.45 13.97
C LEU A 224 3.72 25.87 15.22
N MET A 225 3.64 25.12 16.32
CA MET A 225 4.42 25.37 17.54
C MET A 225 5.92 25.26 17.28
N GLY A 226 6.36 24.22 16.55
CA GLY A 226 7.76 24.06 16.16
C GLY A 226 8.25 25.23 15.29
N THR A 227 7.44 25.68 14.33
CA THR A 227 7.80 26.85 13.51
C THR A 227 7.91 28.11 14.37
N ILE A 228 6.95 28.35 15.27
CA ILE A 228 6.99 29.53 16.14
C ILE A 228 8.24 29.54 17.02
N ALA A 229 8.50 28.43 17.71
CA ALA A 229 9.66 28.29 18.59
C ALA A 229 10.96 28.59 17.84
N LEU A 230 11.11 28.01 16.66
CA LEU A 230 12.37 28.10 15.94
C LEU A 230 12.54 29.43 15.18
N THR A 231 11.46 30.14 14.83
CA THR A 231 11.55 31.53 14.37
C THR A 231 11.97 32.47 15.50
N ILE A 232 11.51 32.23 16.74
CA ILE A 232 11.99 32.97 17.93
C ILE A 232 13.48 32.69 18.19
N VAL A 233 13.91 31.43 18.08
CA VAL A 233 15.33 31.05 18.16
C VAL A 233 16.17 31.83 17.15
N ASP A 234 15.73 31.91 15.89
CA ASP A 234 16.44 32.63 14.83
C ASP A 234 16.59 34.12 15.16
N PHE A 235 15.51 34.76 15.65
CA PHE A 235 15.56 36.15 16.09
C PHE A 235 16.50 36.37 17.28
N ILE A 236 16.45 35.50 18.31
CA ILE A 236 17.33 35.59 19.48
C ILE A 236 18.79 35.44 19.06
N PHE A 237 19.10 34.48 18.18
CA PHE A 237 20.44 34.28 17.63
C PHE A 237 20.96 35.53 16.91
N LYS A 238 20.20 36.04 15.93
CA LYS A 238 20.62 37.21 15.16
C LYS A 238 20.75 38.47 16.02
N SER A 239 19.83 38.67 16.96
CA SER A 239 19.88 39.80 17.91
C SER A 239 21.07 39.69 18.87
N ALA A 240 21.36 38.49 19.37
CA ALA A 240 22.50 38.26 20.27
C ALA A 240 23.84 38.50 19.56
N VAL A 241 23.95 38.06 18.31
CA VAL A 241 25.13 38.26 17.45
C VAL A 241 25.31 39.74 17.13
N ALA A 242 24.27 40.43 16.69
CA ALA A 242 24.33 41.87 16.40
C ALA A 242 24.69 42.72 17.62
N ALA A 243 24.27 42.32 18.81
CA ALA A 243 24.56 43.05 20.05
C ALA A 243 25.98 42.84 20.60
N GLN A 244 26.63 41.70 20.29
CA GLN A 244 27.91 41.30 20.91
C GLN A 244 29.08 41.20 19.94
N ILE A 245 28.82 41.20 18.63
CA ILE A 245 29.85 41.14 17.58
C ILE A 245 29.89 42.49 16.86
N ALA A 246 31.09 43.04 16.71
CA ALA A 246 31.30 44.31 16.01
C ALA A 246 30.82 44.22 14.55
N PRO A 247 30.21 45.29 13.99
CA PRO A 247 29.61 45.27 12.65
C PRO A 247 30.55 44.75 11.54
N GLU A 248 31.84 45.07 11.63
CA GLU A 248 32.86 44.68 10.64
C GLU A 248 33.16 43.17 10.67
N ARG A 249 32.85 42.52 11.80
CA ARG A 249 33.06 41.08 12.01
C ARG A 249 31.81 40.24 11.79
N LEU A 250 30.64 40.86 11.57
CA LEU A 250 29.37 40.15 11.36
C LEU A 250 29.43 39.24 10.13
N GLY A 251 29.95 39.74 9.01
CA GLY A 251 30.09 38.96 7.77
C GLY A 251 30.91 37.68 7.96
N PRO A 252 32.19 37.80 8.39
CA PRO A 252 33.03 36.63 8.65
C PRO A 252 32.45 35.67 9.69
N PHE A 253 31.73 36.18 10.70
CA PHE A 253 31.05 35.34 11.69
C PHE A 253 29.94 34.50 11.07
N PHE A 254 29.01 35.11 10.32
CA PHE A 254 27.90 34.38 9.67
C PHE A 254 28.43 33.36 8.66
N ALA A 255 29.44 33.72 7.86
CA ALA A 255 30.04 32.80 6.90
C ALA A 255 30.62 31.54 7.57
N ARG A 256 31.40 31.72 8.64
CA ARG A 256 31.98 30.58 9.40
C ARG A 256 30.93 29.78 10.15
N PHE A 257 29.94 30.44 10.73
CA PHE A 257 28.85 29.77 11.43
C PHE A 257 28.04 28.89 10.47
N TYR A 258 27.63 29.43 9.32
CA TYR A 258 26.90 28.66 8.32
C TYR A 258 27.76 27.57 7.67
N LEU A 259 29.06 27.79 7.47
CA LEU A 259 29.98 26.74 7.03
C LEU A 259 30.02 25.57 8.03
N GLY A 260 30.18 25.86 9.33
CA GLY A 260 30.15 24.85 10.38
C GLY A 260 28.81 24.11 10.45
N LEU A 261 27.71 24.87 10.42
CA LEU A 261 26.35 24.33 10.45
C LEU A 261 26.07 23.39 9.26
N ASN A 262 26.37 23.84 8.03
CA ASN A 262 26.16 23.05 6.82
C ASN A 262 27.12 21.84 6.75
N SER A 263 28.34 21.95 7.28
CA SER A 263 29.27 20.81 7.39
C SER A 263 28.77 19.75 8.37
N VAL A 264 28.24 20.16 9.53
CA VAL A 264 27.60 19.23 10.48
C VAL A 264 26.37 18.59 9.86
N ALA A 265 25.51 19.37 9.19
CA ALA A 265 24.35 18.85 8.48
C ALA A 265 24.76 17.80 7.43
N LEU A 266 25.83 18.06 6.66
CA LEU A 266 26.39 17.13 5.69
C LEU A 266 26.87 15.84 6.35
N LEU A 267 27.62 15.93 7.47
CA LEU A 267 28.08 14.76 8.22
C LEU A 267 26.91 13.91 8.75
N VAL A 268 25.90 14.56 9.35
CA VAL A 268 24.70 13.88 9.86
C VAL A 268 23.92 13.23 8.71
N GLN A 269 23.83 13.87 7.55
CA GLN A 269 23.15 13.30 6.39
C GLN A 269 23.89 12.09 5.79
N LEU A 270 25.23 12.09 5.81
CA LEU A 270 26.05 10.98 5.30
C LEU A 270 26.09 9.77 6.25
N ILE A 271 26.05 9.99 7.57
CA ILE A 271 26.31 8.95 8.59
C ILE A 271 25.07 8.64 9.45
N GLY A 272 24.26 9.63 9.79
CA GLY A 272 23.29 9.57 10.90
C GLY A 272 21.86 9.19 10.54
N ALA A 273 21.39 9.44 9.31
CA ALA A 273 19.96 9.32 8.98
C ALA A 273 19.40 7.89 9.20
N GLY A 274 20.15 6.86 8.80
CA GLY A 274 19.72 5.46 8.95
C GLY A 274 19.97 4.84 10.34
N TRP A 275 20.88 5.41 11.14
CA TRP A 275 21.15 4.93 12.50
C TRP A 275 20.17 5.54 13.51
N LEU A 276 19.92 6.86 13.42
CA LEU A 276 19.04 7.55 14.37
C LEU A 276 17.60 7.02 14.36
N LEU A 277 17.06 6.70 13.18
CA LEU A 277 15.70 6.16 13.06
C LEU A 277 15.57 4.76 13.67
N ARG A 278 16.61 3.92 13.57
CA ARG A 278 16.62 2.56 14.16
C ARG A 278 16.82 2.57 15.67
N ALA A 279 17.60 3.51 16.21
CA ALA A 279 17.96 3.55 17.63
C ALA A 279 16.89 4.17 18.54
N PHE A 280 16.17 5.22 18.08
CA PHE A 280 15.30 6.01 18.95
C PHE A 280 13.80 5.80 18.71
N GLY A 281 13.41 5.14 17.62
CA GLY A 281 12.01 5.05 17.20
C GLY A 281 11.44 6.42 16.80
N ALA A 282 10.41 6.43 15.95
CA ALA A 282 9.92 7.67 15.34
C ALA A 282 9.38 8.70 16.34
N HIS A 283 8.71 8.24 17.41
CA HIS A 283 8.09 9.14 18.38
C HIS A 283 9.11 9.83 19.30
N ARG A 284 10.07 9.09 19.88
CA ARG A 284 11.11 9.70 20.75
C ARG A 284 12.07 10.58 19.96
N SER A 285 12.31 10.21 18.70
CA SER A 285 13.04 11.03 17.72
C SER A 285 12.42 12.41 17.53
N SER A 286 11.09 12.51 17.46
CA SER A 286 10.39 13.81 17.30
C SER A 286 10.54 14.75 18.50
N ALA A 287 10.76 14.21 19.71
CA ALA A 287 10.88 14.98 20.94
C ALA A 287 12.31 15.49 21.22
N LEU A 288 13.34 14.92 20.58
CA LEU A 288 14.73 15.27 20.86
C LEU A 288 15.06 16.73 20.56
N LEU A 289 14.66 17.23 19.39
CA LEU A 289 14.88 18.62 19.01
C LEU A 289 14.24 19.60 20.03
N PRO A 290 12.94 19.53 20.35
CA PRO A 290 12.34 20.43 21.33
C PRO A 290 12.98 20.32 22.71
N VAL A 291 13.39 19.13 23.18
CA VAL A 291 14.07 18.98 24.48
C VAL A 291 15.41 19.73 24.49
N LEU A 292 16.21 19.62 23.42
CA LEU A 292 17.48 20.34 23.32
C LEU A 292 17.28 21.86 23.20
N ILE A 293 16.27 22.29 22.44
CA ILE A 293 15.90 23.71 22.36
C ILE A 293 15.40 24.23 23.72
N PHE A 294 14.66 23.43 24.49
CA PHE A 294 14.24 23.78 25.85
C PHE A 294 15.44 23.98 26.78
N GLY A 295 16.38 23.02 26.80
CA GLY A 295 17.60 23.13 27.59
C GLY A 295 18.42 24.37 27.21
N GLY A 296 18.54 24.67 25.92
CA GLY A 296 19.22 25.86 25.47
C GLY A 296 18.44 27.17 25.70
N ALA A 297 17.11 27.15 25.73
CA ALA A 297 16.28 28.29 26.12
C ALA A 297 16.45 28.62 27.62
N LEU A 298 16.56 27.60 28.49
CA LEU A 298 16.94 27.80 29.89
C LEU A 298 18.37 28.34 30.01
N GLY A 299 19.30 27.85 29.20
CA GLY A 299 20.66 28.38 29.12
C GLY A 299 20.72 29.83 28.67
N LEU A 300 19.91 30.23 27.69
CA LEU A 300 19.73 31.64 27.26
C LEU A 300 19.15 32.52 28.38
N ALA A 301 18.23 31.97 29.15
CA ALA A 301 17.56 32.68 30.24
C ALA A 301 18.48 32.90 31.45
N LEU A 302 19.30 31.90 31.81
CA LEU A 302 20.09 31.89 33.04
C LEU A 302 21.59 32.20 32.82
N GLY A 303 22.12 31.91 31.64
CA GLY A 303 23.54 31.98 31.31
C GLY A 303 23.93 33.12 30.36
N PRO A 304 25.13 33.05 29.77
CA PRO A 304 25.60 34.01 28.78
C PRO A 304 24.87 33.85 27.44
N ILE A 305 24.28 34.94 26.93
CA ILE A 305 23.33 34.88 25.80
C ILE A 305 23.99 34.36 24.52
N LEU A 306 25.16 34.86 24.11
CA LEU A 306 25.76 34.50 22.81
C LEU A 306 26.07 33.01 22.64
N PRO A 307 26.82 32.33 23.54
CA PRO A 307 27.16 30.92 23.34
C PRO A 307 25.92 30.02 23.32
N PHE A 308 24.91 30.29 24.16
CA PHE A 308 23.67 29.54 24.13
C PHE A 308 22.83 29.86 22.89
N ALA A 309 22.82 31.10 22.39
CA ALA A 309 22.12 31.45 21.15
C ALA A 309 22.74 30.73 19.95
N VAL A 310 24.08 30.68 19.88
CA VAL A 310 24.85 29.92 18.88
C VAL A 310 24.55 28.43 18.98
N ALA A 311 24.58 27.86 20.20
CA ALA A 311 24.31 26.44 20.43
C ALA A 311 22.89 26.04 20.02
N VAL A 312 21.87 26.81 20.43
CA VAL A 312 20.46 26.55 20.09
C VAL A 312 20.24 26.65 18.58
N LYS A 313 20.85 27.65 17.91
CA LYS A 313 20.78 27.77 16.46
C LYS A 313 21.50 26.61 15.74
N ALA A 314 22.63 26.15 16.28
CA ALA A 314 23.34 24.99 15.75
C ALA A 314 22.50 23.70 15.88
N VAL A 315 21.81 23.52 17.02
CA VAL A 315 20.87 22.41 17.23
C VAL A 315 19.69 22.48 16.25
N ASP A 316 19.09 23.67 16.07
CA ASP A 316 18.03 23.89 15.08
C ASP A 316 18.48 23.49 13.67
N GLY A 317 19.58 24.06 13.19
CA GLY A 317 20.05 23.82 11.82
C GLY A 317 20.48 22.37 11.57
N SER A 318 21.08 21.70 12.55
CA SER A 318 21.57 20.32 12.39
C SER A 318 20.47 19.26 12.48
N LEU A 319 19.51 19.41 13.39
CA LEU A 319 18.50 18.38 13.68
C LEU A 319 17.15 18.61 13.00
N ARG A 320 16.79 19.86 12.63
CA ARG A 320 15.50 20.15 12.01
C ARG A 320 15.31 19.38 10.70
N HIS A 321 16.28 19.50 9.79
CA HIS A 321 16.14 18.99 8.42
C HIS A 321 16.43 17.49 8.30
N THR A 322 17.07 16.89 9.31
CA THR A 322 17.40 15.47 9.36
C THR A 322 16.40 14.73 10.23
N LEU A 323 16.47 14.93 11.54
CA LEU A 323 15.79 14.11 12.53
C LEU A 323 14.31 14.48 12.69
N TYR A 324 14.03 15.77 12.87
CA TYR A 324 12.67 16.26 13.10
C TYR A 324 11.80 16.08 11.85
N ARG A 325 12.32 16.42 10.67
CA ARG A 325 11.61 16.18 9.40
C ARG A 325 11.29 14.71 9.21
N SER A 326 12.25 13.81 9.37
CA SER A 326 12.02 12.36 9.26
C SER A 326 11.00 11.86 10.28
N ALA A 327 11.03 12.36 11.52
CA ALA A 327 10.05 11.96 12.54
C ALA A 327 8.61 12.39 12.19
N ILE A 328 8.44 13.58 11.59
CA ILE A 328 7.14 14.03 11.09
C ILE A 328 6.63 13.14 9.94
N GLU A 329 7.51 12.70 9.03
CA GLU A 329 7.09 11.80 7.93
C GLU A 329 6.46 10.51 8.46
N VAL A 330 6.92 9.99 9.60
CA VAL A 330 6.31 8.82 10.23
C VAL A 330 4.93 9.11 10.80
N LEU A 331 4.67 10.34 11.26
CA LEU A 331 3.32 10.76 11.69
C LEU A 331 2.33 10.80 10.51
N TYR A 332 2.81 10.81 9.27
CA TYR A 332 1.95 10.70 8.08
C TYR A 332 1.73 9.26 7.61
N LEU A 333 2.46 8.27 8.15
CA LEU A 333 2.37 6.86 7.75
C LEU A 333 0.98 6.22 7.98
N PRO A 334 0.26 6.52 9.09
CA PRO A 334 -1.09 6.00 9.32
C PRO A 334 -2.16 6.59 8.40
N LEU A 335 -1.82 7.55 7.52
CA LEU A 335 -2.78 8.15 6.58
C LEU A 335 -2.76 7.41 5.24
N ASP A 336 -3.92 7.31 4.59
CA ASP A 336 -4.03 6.68 3.27
C ASP A 336 -3.30 7.55 2.23
N SER A 337 -2.71 6.95 1.19
CA SER A 337 -1.82 7.66 0.24
C SER A 337 -2.40 8.99 -0.29
N ARG A 338 -3.69 8.98 -0.66
CA ARG A 338 -4.41 10.17 -1.16
C ARG A 338 -4.72 11.22 -0.08
N ARG A 339 -4.97 10.79 1.17
CA ARG A 339 -5.18 11.70 2.32
C ARG A 339 -3.85 12.31 2.77
N ARG A 340 -2.79 11.51 2.76
CA ARG A 340 -1.43 11.91 3.11
C ARG A 340 -0.91 13.04 2.23
N GLU A 341 -0.99 12.91 0.91
CA GLU A 341 -0.52 13.94 -0.02
C GLU A 341 -1.27 15.27 0.15
N LYS A 342 -2.61 15.19 0.24
CA LYS A 342 -3.49 16.34 0.45
C LYS A 342 -3.19 17.05 1.79
N ALA A 343 -3.03 16.30 2.87
CA ALA A 343 -2.71 16.85 4.18
C ALA A 343 -1.30 17.45 4.23
N LYS A 344 -0.30 16.75 3.68
CA LYS A 344 1.09 17.17 3.69
C LYS A 344 1.27 18.52 3.00
N GLY A 345 0.72 18.69 1.79
CA GLY A 345 0.81 19.96 1.06
C GLY A 345 0.18 21.14 1.81
N LEU A 346 -1.00 20.96 2.40
CA LEU A 346 -1.64 22.01 3.20
C LEU A 346 -0.86 22.33 4.47
N ILE A 347 -0.45 21.31 5.23
CA ILE A 347 0.24 21.52 6.50
C ILE A 347 1.63 22.14 6.29
N GLU A 348 2.33 21.77 5.23
CA GLU A 348 3.65 22.33 4.91
C GLU A 348 3.56 23.83 4.58
N VAL A 349 2.54 24.26 3.82
CA VAL A 349 2.32 25.68 3.51
C VAL A 349 1.78 26.44 4.72
N PHE A 350 0.67 25.99 5.31
CA PHE A 350 0.02 26.70 6.41
C PHE A 350 0.85 26.66 7.69
N GLY A 351 1.34 25.49 8.08
CA GLY A 351 2.10 25.30 9.31
C GLY A 351 3.35 26.17 9.37
N HIS A 352 4.11 26.25 8.27
CA HIS A 352 5.34 27.06 8.24
C HIS A 352 5.08 28.56 8.01
N ARG A 353 4.22 28.95 7.07
CA ARG A 353 4.01 30.39 6.78
C ARG A 353 3.17 31.08 7.85
N VAL A 354 2.09 30.45 8.31
CA VAL A 354 1.28 31.01 9.40
C VAL A 354 2.07 31.00 10.71
N GLY A 355 2.80 29.91 11.00
CA GLY A 355 3.66 29.84 12.17
C GLY A 355 4.71 30.95 12.19
N GLN A 356 5.39 31.21 11.06
CA GLN A 356 6.35 32.30 10.92
C GLN A 356 5.70 33.68 11.12
N ALA A 357 4.53 33.92 10.53
CA ALA A 357 3.79 35.17 10.73
C ALA A 357 3.38 35.38 12.20
N MET A 358 2.87 34.33 12.86
CA MET A 358 2.51 34.37 14.28
C MET A 358 3.72 34.64 15.17
N ALA A 359 4.85 33.96 14.96
CA ALA A 359 6.08 34.25 15.68
C ALA A 359 6.54 35.69 15.48
N SER A 360 6.49 36.17 14.24
CA SER A 360 6.87 37.55 13.92
C SER A 360 6.01 38.56 14.68
N LEU A 361 4.69 38.37 14.70
CA LEU A 361 3.76 39.22 15.47
C LEU A 361 4.03 39.14 16.98
N LEU A 362 4.28 37.94 17.52
CA LEU A 362 4.64 37.76 18.93
C LEU A 362 5.94 38.49 19.29
N ILE A 363 6.97 38.41 18.43
CA ILE A 363 8.23 39.10 18.65
C ILE A 363 8.05 40.62 18.54
N ILE A 364 7.30 41.12 17.54
CA ILE A 364 7.00 42.56 17.40
C ILE A 364 6.27 43.08 18.64
N ALA A 365 5.25 42.35 19.12
CA ALA A 365 4.52 42.71 20.32
C ALA A 365 5.43 42.74 21.54
N ALA A 366 6.25 41.71 21.73
CA ALA A 366 7.20 41.59 22.84
C ALA A 366 8.25 42.72 22.84
N VAL A 367 8.85 43.00 21.69
CA VAL A 367 9.82 44.10 21.53
C VAL A 367 9.14 45.46 21.72
N GLY A 368 7.91 45.62 21.23
CA GLY A 368 7.11 46.85 21.37
C GLY A 368 6.77 47.21 22.81
N ILE A 369 6.58 46.22 23.69
CA ILE A 369 6.40 46.43 25.13
C ILE A 369 7.74 46.42 25.92
N GLY A 370 8.88 46.35 25.22
CA GLY A 370 10.22 46.47 25.82
C GLY A 370 10.80 45.19 26.43
N LEU A 371 10.34 44.00 26.04
CA LEU A 371 10.95 42.75 26.53
C LEU A 371 12.42 42.65 26.09
N THR A 372 13.27 42.31 27.05
CA THR A 372 14.68 41.98 26.80
C THR A 372 14.82 40.62 26.10
N THR A 373 15.95 40.39 25.43
CA THR A 373 16.29 39.09 24.81
C THR A 373 16.21 37.93 25.80
N ARG A 374 16.54 38.19 27.08
CA ARG A 374 16.46 37.19 28.15
C ARG A 374 15.01 36.85 28.51
N GLN A 375 14.11 37.84 28.55
CA GLN A 375 12.68 37.60 28.76
C GLN A 375 12.03 36.89 27.56
N LEU A 376 12.48 37.18 26.34
CA LEU A 376 12.09 36.42 25.15
C LEU A 376 12.52 34.95 25.22
N ALA A 377 13.69 34.64 25.80
CA ALA A 377 14.12 33.26 26.04
C ALA A 377 13.24 32.51 27.06
N PHE A 378 12.73 33.21 28.08
CA PHE A 378 11.70 32.66 28.98
C PHE A 378 10.40 32.37 28.22
N SER A 379 9.91 33.31 27.39
CA SER A 379 8.74 33.09 26.54
C SER A 379 8.91 31.90 25.59
N LEU A 380 10.11 31.73 25.01
CA LEU A 380 10.45 30.58 24.19
C LEU A 380 10.29 29.26 24.96
N SER A 381 10.65 29.21 26.24
CA SER A 381 10.50 28.01 27.06
C SER A 381 9.03 27.57 27.18
N PHE A 382 8.10 28.51 27.31
CA PHE A 382 6.65 28.21 27.31
C PHE A 382 6.16 27.70 25.95
N VAL A 383 6.63 28.29 24.85
CA VAL A 383 6.29 27.80 23.50
C VAL A 383 6.81 26.38 23.29
N VAL A 384 8.02 26.08 23.75
CA VAL A 384 8.62 24.75 23.64
C VAL A 384 7.90 23.73 24.53
N ILE A 385 7.41 24.11 25.71
CA ILE A 385 6.52 23.26 26.52
C ILE A 385 5.24 22.94 25.75
N GLY A 386 4.61 23.95 25.12
CA GLY A 386 3.44 23.74 24.26
C GLY A 386 3.74 22.80 23.08
N TRP A 387 4.94 22.91 22.49
CA TRP A 387 5.40 22.01 21.44
C TRP A 387 5.57 20.57 21.92
N LEU A 388 6.15 20.35 23.11
CA LEU A 388 6.26 19.02 23.73
C LEU A 388 4.90 18.42 24.05
N ILE A 389 3.96 19.21 24.58
CA ILE A 389 2.58 18.78 24.84
C ILE A 389 1.91 18.36 23.52
N ALA A 390 2.08 19.15 22.45
CA ALA A 390 1.54 18.81 21.14
C ALA A 390 2.06 17.46 20.65
N ILE A 391 3.37 17.19 20.77
CA ILE A 391 3.99 15.89 20.43
C ILE A 391 3.35 14.75 21.23
N MET A 392 3.24 14.90 22.55
CA MET A 392 2.66 13.87 23.41
C MET A 392 1.19 13.59 23.07
N SER A 393 0.45 14.63 22.67
CA SER A 393 -0.97 14.52 22.31
C SER A 393 -1.22 13.68 21.05
N THR A 394 -0.24 13.58 20.16
CA THR A 394 -0.35 12.85 18.88
C THR A 394 -0.22 11.33 19.08
N ARG A 395 0.37 10.88 20.20
CA ARG A 395 0.68 9.45 20.47
C ARG A 395 -0.57 8.56 20.53
N ARG A 396 -1.58 8.96 21.32
CA ARG A 396 -2.80 8.14 21.53
C ARG A 396 -3.56 7.92 20.21
N GLN A 397 -3.74 8.99 19.45
CA GLN A 397 -4.48 8.94 18.18
C GLN A 397 -3.71 8.26 17.04
N TYR A 398 -2.37 8.34 17.04
CA TYR A 398 -1.55 7.53 16.14
C TYR A 398 -1.82 6.03 16.36
N VAL A 399 -1.85 5.61 17.63
CA VAL A 399 -2.16 4.22 18.02
C VAL A 399 -3.60 3.87 17.65
N ASP A 400 -4.58 4.76 17.85
CA ASP A 400 -5.98 4.49 17.49
C ASP A 400 -6.19 4.36 15.97
N GLN A 401 -5.53 5.19 15.15
CA GLN A 401 -5.55 5.09 13.69
C GLN A 401 -4.86 3.80 13.20
N PHE A 402 -3.76 3.42 13.85
CA PHE A 402 -3.08 2.16 13.59
C PHE A 402 -3.95 0.94 13.97
N ARG A 403 -4.61 0.98 15.14
CA ARG A 403 -5.60 -0.01 15.60
C ARG A 403 -6.80 -0.11 14.67
N THR A 404 -7.30 1.00 14.15
CA THR A 404 -8.39 1.00 13.17
C THR A 404 -7.98 0.28 11.89
N ARG A 405 -6.71 0.36 11.48
CA ARG A 405 -6.18 -0.41 10.34
C ARG A 405 -5.96 -1.89 10.65
N LEU A 406 -5.56 -2.23 11.88
CA LEU A 406 -5.56 -3.61 12.40
C LEU A 406 -6.96 -4.23 12.32
N ARG A 407 -8.00 -3.48 12.75
CA ARG A 407 -9.41 -3.91 12.71
C ARG A 407 -9.94 -4.25 11.31
N HIS A 408 -9.34 -3.71 10.25
CA HIS A 408 -9.74 -3.99 8.87
C HIS A 408 -8.94 -5.13 8.22
N GLY A 409 -8.12 -5.87 8.97
CA GLY A 409 -7.39 -7.04 8.47
C GLY A 409 -6.33 -6.72 7.41
N VAL A 410 -5.85 -5.48 7.35
CA VAL A 410 -4.82 -5.03 6.40
C VAL A 410 -3.41 -5.08 7.01
N ILE A 411 -3.25 -5.78 8.14
CA ILE A 411 -1.93 -6.08 8.71
C ILE A 411 -1.61 -7.54 8.40
N ASP A 412 -0.51 -7.71 7.68
CA ASP A 412 0.10 -8.98 7.34
C ASP A 412 0.55 -9.68 8.64
N THR A 413 -0.34 -10.43 9.27
CA THR A 413 -0.16 -11.03 10.61
C THR A 413 0.85 -12.18 10.66
N ARG A 414 1.72 -12.33 9.64
CA ARG A 414 2.74 -13.38 9.60
C ARG A 414 4.09 -12.96 10.19
N LEU A 415 4.32 -11.68 10.52
CA LEU A 415 5.69 -11.19 10.80
C LEU A 415 5.96 -10.30 12.04
N GLU A 416 5.01 -9.97 12.93
CA GLU A 416 5.31 -8.97 13.99
C GLU A 416 4.75 -9.22 15.41
N LEU A 417 4.52 -10.47 15.84
CA LEU A 417 4.25 -10.74 17.26
C LEU A 417 5.16 -11.85 17.79
N GLU A 418 6.47 -11.57 17.81
CA GLU A 418 7.40 -12.29 18.68
C GLU A 418 7.05 -11.98 20.13
N GLU A 419 6.50 -12.98 20.83
CA GLU A 419 6.11 -13.04 22.24
C GLU A 419 5.25 -11.87 22.74
N LEU A 420 3.97 -12.13 23.01
CA LEU A 420 3.04 -11.20 23.65
C LEU A 420 3.66 -10.57 24.91
N ASP A 421 4.30 -9.41 24.75
CA ASP A 421 4.91 -8.66 25.83
C ASP A 421 3.83 -8.16 26.80
N ARG A 422 4.24 -7.70 28.01
CA ARG A 422 3.28 -7.18 29.00
C ARG A 422 2.39 -6.07 28.43
N HIS A 423 2.88 -5.32 27.45
CA HIS A 423 2.12 -4.26 26.82
C HIS A 423 1.02 -4.80 25.89
N SER A 424 1.31 -5.86 25.13
CA SER A 424 0.34 -6.54 24.27
C SER A 424 -0.74 -7.23 25.09
N LEU A 425 -0.39 -7.79 26.25
CA LEU A 425 -1.36 -8.39 27.18
C LEU A 425 -2.34 -7.35 27.75
N ASP A 426 -1.85 -6.16 28.14
CA ASP A 426 -2.71 -5.06 28.59
C ASP A 426 -3.68 -4.60 27.49
N VAL A 427 -3.24 -4.61 26.22
CA VAL A 427 -4.09 -4.27 25.08
C VAL A 427 -5.17 -5.32 24.87
N LEU A 428 -4.84 -6.61 24.96
CA LEU A 428 -5.81 -7.69 24.84
C LEU A 428 -6.82 -7.71 26.00
N LEU A 429 -6.36 -7.51 27.24
CA LEU A 429 -7.25 -7.39 28.40
C LEU A 429 -8.18 -6.18 28.28
N SER A 430 -7.69 -5.06 27.73
CA SER A 430 -8.54 -3.91 27.43
C SER A 430 -9.54 -4.20 26.32
N ALA A 431 -9.19 -5.03 25.33
CA ALA A 431 -10.07 -5.41 24.23
C ALA A 431 -11.23 -6.30 24.69
N LEU A 432 -11.02 -7.14 25.71
CA LEU A 432 -12.07 -7.95 26.33
C LEU A 432 -13.18 -7.14 27.02
N ASN A 433 -12.91 -5.86 27.33
CA ASN A 433 -13.90 -4.92 27.90
C ASN A 433 -14.49 -3.97 26.85
N SER A 434 -14.31 -4.26 25.55
CA SER A 434 -14.86 -3.44 24.47
C SER A 434 -16.37 -3.62 24.34
N ASP A 435 -17.08 -2.55 23.96
CA ASP A 435 -18.51 -2.60 23.61
C ASP A 435 -18.77 -3.25 22.23
N GLN A 436 -17.71 -3.67 21.52
CA GLN A 436 -17.79 -4.28 20.19
C GLN A 436 -17.49 -5.77 20.25
N ASP A 437 -18.50 -6.61 20.03
CA ASP A 437 -18.41 -8.07 20.06
C ASP A 437 -17.25 -8.63 19.22
N ALA A 438 -17.03 -8.08 18.02
CA ALA A 438 -15.95 -8.54 17.12
C ALA A 438 -14.54 -8.31 17.69
N GLU A 439 -14.34 -7.25 18.50
CA GLU A 439 -13.06 -6.96 19.16
C GLU A 439 -12.83 -7.91 20.34
N VAL A 440 -13.89 -8.22 21.08
CA VAL A 440 -13.86 -9.19 22.17
C VAL A 440 -13.58 -10.59 21.63
N LEU A 441 -14.27 -11.01 20.57
CA LEU A 441 -14.04 -12.31 19.91
C LEU A 441 -12.60 -12.45 19.40
N ALA A 442 -12.07 -11.42 18.74
CA ALA A 442 -10.69 -11.42 18.28
C ALA A 442 -9.69 -11.53 19.44
N ALA A 443 -9.96 -10.85 20.56
CA ALA A 443 -9.11 -10.96 21.75
C ALA A 443 -9.14 -12.37 22.36
N ILE A 444 -10.33 -12.99 22.49
CA ILE A 444 -10.47 -14.38 22.95
C ILE A 444 -9.67 -15.33 22.06
N ASP A 445 -9.78 -15.21 20.74
CA ASP A 445 -9.05 -16.06 19.79
C ASP A 445 -7.53 -15.88 19.86
N ILE A 446 -7.04 -14.69 20.23
CA ILE A 446 -5.61 -14.45 20.44
C ILE A 446 -5.16 -15.09 21.77
N PHE A 447 -5.95 -14.99 22.84
CA PHE A 447 -5.64 -15.68 24.11
C PHE A 447 -5.54 -17.19 23.92
N ASP A 448 -6.51 -17.76 23.21
CA ASP A 448 -6.61 -19.19 22.96
C ASP A 448 -5.48 -19.72 22.07
N ARG A 449 -5.22 -19.08 20.91
CA ARG A 449 -4.14 -19.47 19.99
C ARG A 449 -2.74 -19.44 20.61
N HIS A 450 -2.52 -18.57 21.59
CA HIS A 450 -1.24 -18.47 22.29
C HIS A 450 -1.20 -19.26 23.61
N GLY A 451 -2.24 -20.04 23.94
CA GLY A 451 -2.29 -20.87 25.14
C GLY A 451 -2.30 -20.07 26.45
N ARG A 452 -2.87 -18.85 26.44
CA ARG A 452 -2.91 -17.92 27.59
C ARG A 452 -4.31 -17.67 28.12
N THR A 453 -5.22 -18.62 27.92
CA THR A 453 -6.60 -18.58 28.42
C THR A 453 -6.66 -18.48 29.96
N ASP A 454 -5.63 -18.96 30.66
CA ASP A 454 -5.43 -18.78 32.11
C ASP A 454 -5.47 -17.30 32.56
N SER A 455 -5.02 -16.41 31.67
CA SER A 455 -4.93 -14.96 31.88
C SER A 455 -6.23 -14.23 31.52
N MET A 456 -7.17 -14.91 30.85
CA MET A 456 -8.49 -14.38 30.51
C MET A 456 -9.42 -14.40 31.74
N PRO A 457 -10.09 -13.28 32.08
CA PRO A 457 -11.04 -13.25 33.19
C PRO A 457 -12.31 -14.07 32.88
N VAL A 458 -12.74 -14.91 33.83
CA VAL A 458 -14.03 -15.66 33.76
C VAL A 458 -15.24 -14.72 33.63
N LEU A 459 -15.09 -13.44 34.01
CA LEU A 459 -16.10 -12.39 33.87
C LEU A 459 -16.61 -12.20 32.42
N VAL A 460 -15.83 -12.59 31.40
CA VAL A 460 -16.24 -12.56 29.99
C VAL A 460 -17.53 -13.39 29.76
N LEU A 461 -17.82 -14.39 30.59
CA LEU A 461 -19.05 -15.20 30.52
C LEU A 461 -20.34 -14.42 30.87
N TYR A 462 -20.21 -13.21 31.41
CA TYR A 462 -21.34 -12.31 31.69
C TYR A 462 -21.58 -11.27 30.58
N HIS A 463 -20.84 -11.36 29.47
CA HIS A 463 -20.98 -10.44 28.34
C HIS A 463 -22.41 -10.49 27.74
N PRO A 464 -23.01 -9.36 27.32
CA PRO A 464 -24.38 -9.35 26.79
C PRO A 464 -24.54 -10.18 25.50
N SER A 465 -23.48 -10.30 24.71
CA SER A 465 -23.51 -11.05 23.45
C SER A 465 -23.48 -12.57 23.64
N VAL A 466 -24.43 -13.27 23.00
CA VAL A 466 -24.52 -14.74 22.96
C VAL A 466 -23.29 -15.36 22.32
N GLU A 467 -22.75 -14.73 21.27
CA GLU A 467 -21.59 -15.22 20.51
C GLU A 467 -20.32 -15.19 21.37
N VAL A 468 -20.10 -14.08 22.10
CA VAL A 468 -18.97 -13.92 23.03
C VAL A 468 -19.04 -14.94 24.18
N ARG A 469 -20.22 -15.09 24.80
CA ARG A 469 -20.41 -16.05 25.90
C ARG A 469 -20.16 -17.49 25.45
N SER A 470 -20.66 -17.85 24.26
CA SER A 470 -20.44 -19.19 23.68
C SER A 470 -18.96 -19.46 23.40
N ARG A 471 -18.27 -18.52 22.75
CA ARG A 471 -16.84 -18.67 22.42
C ARG A 471 -15.96 -18.70 23.66
N ALA A 472 -16.28 -17.92 24.70
CA ALA A 472 -15.56 -17.97 25.96
C ALA A 472 -15.74 -19.30 26.70
N LEU A 473 -16.95 -19.88 26.71
CA LEU A 473 -17.18 -21.22 27.27
C LEU A 473 -16.33 -22.29 26.58
N GLU A 474 -16.26 -22.22 25.25
CA GLU A 474 -15.43 -23.11 24.43
C GLU A 474 -13.94 -22.94 24.75
N ALA A 475 -13.42 -21.71 24.73
CA ALA A 475 -12.02 -21.43 25.04
C ALA A 475 -11.60 -21.92 26.44
N PHE A 476 -12.47 -21.74 27.46
CA PHE A 476 -12.17 -22.24 28.81
C PHE A 476 -12.20 -23.76 28.90
N ALA A 477 -13.13 -24.42 28.21
CA ALA A 477 -13.20 -25.88 28.17
C ALA A 477 -11.98 -26.49 27.45
N GLU A 478 -11.59 -25.94 26.29
CA GLU A 478 -10.42 -26.35 25.52
C GLU A 478 -9.12 -26.18 26.33
N ALA A 479 -9.00 -25.09 27.08
CA ALA A 479 -7.87 -24.83 27.97
C ALA A 479 -7.88 -25.67 29.27
N SER A 480 -8.89 -26.52 29.47
CA SER A 480 -9.08 -27.30 30.72
C SER A 480 -9.09 -26.43 31.98
N ASP A 481 -9.58 -25.18 31.88
CA ASP A 481 -9.65 -24.26 32.99
C ASP A 481 -10.83 -24.63 33.89
N LEU A 482 -10.63 -24.98 35.16
CA LEU A 482 -11.73 -25.39 36.03
C LEU A 482 -12.52 -24.20 36.62
N ARG A 483 -12.02 -22.97 36.48
CA ARG A 483 -12.61 -21.78 37.12
C ARG A 483 -13.99 -21.42 36.59
N PHE A 484 -14.31 -21.80 35.35
CA PHE A 484 -15.59 -21.46 34.74
C PHE A 484 -16.75 -22.37 35.19
N ILE A 485 -16.48 -23.57 35.73
CA ILE A 485 -17.50 -24.60 36.04
C ILE A 485 -18.68 -24.06 36.88
N PRO A 486 -18.48 -23.29 37.98
CA PRO A 486 -19.59 -22.76 38.76
C PRO A 486 -20.49 -21.80 37.97
N VAL A 487 -19.91 -21.05 37.03
CA VAL A 487 -20.64 -20.11 36.16
C VAL A 487 -21.38 -20.89 35.08
N ALA A 488 -20.74 -21.85 34.42
CA ALA A 488 -21.38 -22.69 33.42
C ALA A 488 -22.57 -23.49 33.97
N ARG A 489 -22.50 -24.01 35.22
CA ARG A 489 -23.66 -24.68 35.84
C ARG A 489 -24.87 -23.77 35.99
N ARG A 490 -24.67 -22.47 36.24
CA ARG A 490 -25.76 -21.48 36.30
C ARG A 490 -26.30 -21.19 34.90
N MET A 491 -25.43 -21.16 33.90
CA MET A 491 -25.79 -20.93 32.49
C MET A 491 -26.62 -22.08 31.88
N LEU A 492 -26.71 -23.24 32.53
CA LEU A 492 -27.69 -24.30 32.16
C LEU A 492 -29.16 -23.87 32.31
N SER A 493 -29.43 -22.76 33.02
CA SER A 493 -30.76 -22.16 33.16
C SER A 493 -30.86 -20.79 32.48
N ASP A 494 -29.92 -20.46 31.57
CA ASP A 494 -29.96 -19.20 30.80
C ASP A 494 -31.22 -19.14 29.93
N GLU A 495 -31.73 -17.92 29.70
CA GLU A 495 -32.90 -17.71 28.83
C GLU A 495 -32.61 -18.22 27.41
N GLU A 496 -31.36 -18.08 26.95
CA GLU A 496 -31.00 -18.43 25.58
C GLU A 496 -30.63 -19.92 25.39
N PRO A 497 -31.35 -20.65 24.52
CA PRO A 497 -31.08 -22.08 24.28
C PRO A 497 -29.66 -22.38 23.82
N ASP A 498 -29.06 -21.49 23.04
CA ASP A 498 -27.70 -21.66 22.52
C ASP A 498 -26.65 -21.56 23.63
N ILE A 499 -26.90 -20.72 24.65
CA ILE A 499 -26.05 -20.64 25.84
C ILE A 499 -26.22 -21.86 26.73
N ARG A 500 -27.46 -22.34 26.92
CA ARG A 500 -27.70 -23.59 27.65
C ARG A 500 -26.97 -24.76 26.99
N ALA A 501 -27.00 -24.84 25.65
CA ALA A 501 -26.29 -25.85 24.88
C ALA A 501 -24.76 -25.69 25.00
N ALA A 502 -24.21 -24.49 24.83
CA ALA A 502 -22.77 -24.24 24.97
C ALA A 502 -22.26 -24.57 26.39
N ALA A 503 -23.03 -24.20 27.43
CA ALA A 503 -22.71 -24.52 28.82
C ALA A 503 -22.76 -26.03 29.08
N LEU A 504 -23.76 -26.73 28.53
CA LEU A 504 -23.84 -28.18 28.61
C LEU A 504 -22.63 -28.86 27.95
N ARG A 505 -22.22 -28.42 26.76
CA ARG A 505 -21.00 -28.93 26.08
C ARG A 505 -19.74 -28.69 26.92
N ALA A 506 -19.53 -27.45 27.36
CA ALA A 506 -18.34 -27.08 28.12
C ALA A 506 -18.25 -27.85 29.44
N LEU A 507 -19.39 -28.09 30.11
CA LEU A 507 -19.45 -28.94 31.30
C LEU A 507 -19.21 -30.41 30.99
N THR A 508 -19.75 -30.93 29.89
CA THR A 508 -19.49 -32.32 29.47
C THR A 508 -18.00 -32.57 29.24
N ALA A 509 -17.30 -31.61 28.62
CA ALA A 509 -15.86 -31.71 28.40
C ALA A 509 -15.04 -31.60 29.70
N ALA A 510 -15.44 -30.73 30.64
CA ALA A 510 -14.66 -30.48 31.87
C ALA A 510 -15.02 -31.39 33.06
N ASP A 511 -16.28 -31.82 33.18
CA ASP A 511 -16.82 -32.68 34.25
C ASP A 511 -17.95 -33.59 33.70
N PRO A 512 -17.60 -34.68 32.99
CA PRO A 512 -18.54 -35.61 32.37
C PRO A 512 -19.62 -36.14 33.35
N ASN A 513 -20.90 -35.86 33.07
CA ASN A 513 -22.02 -36.35 33.88
C ASN A 513 -23.17 -36.90 33.03
N ARG A 514 -23.23 -38.23 32.92
CA ARG A 514 -24.25 -38.95 32.13
C ARG A 514 -25.69 -38.61 32.55
N LYS A 515 -25.96 -38.52 33.86
CA LYS A 515 -27.33 -38.26 34.38
C LYS A 515 -27.84 -36.89 33.95
N LEU A 516 -26.96 -35.90 33.93
CA LEU A 516 -27.30 -34.54 33.49
C LEU A 516 -27.70 -34.52 32.00
N LEU A 517 -27.00 -35.29 31.16
CA LEU A 517 -27.33 -35.40 29.74
C LEU A 517 -28.66 -36.14 29.53
N GLU A 518 -28.89 -37.24 30.23
CA GLU A 518 -30.16 -37.99 30.20
C GLU A 518 -31.35 -37.12 30.61
N GLU A 519 -31.20 -36.27 31.64
CA GLU A 519 -32.23 -35.31 32.07
C GLU A 519 -32.58 -34.28 30.98
N LYS A 520 -31.57 -33.78 30.25
CA LYS A 520 -31.72 -32.72 29.25
C LYS A 520 -32.26 -33.20 27.89
N LEU A 521 -32.37 -34.51 27.68
CA LEU A 521 -32.83 -35.12 26.42
C LEU A 521 -34.33 -35.00 26.17
N ASP A 522 -35.16 -34.94 27.22
CA ASP A 522 -36.61 -35.04 27.11
C ASP A 522 -37.35 -33.71 27.43
N LEU A 523 -36.66 -32.70 27.99
CA LEU A 523 -37.29 -31.51 28.61
C LEU A 523 -36.95 -30.15 27.98
N GLU A 524 -36.06 -30.09 26.98
CA GLU A 524 -35.45 -28.83 26.54
C GLU A 524 -35.65 -28.50 25.05
N ALA A 525 -35.17 -27.31 24.62
CA ALA A 525 -35.18 -26.89 23.22
C ALA A 525 -34.36 -27.83 22.32
N SER A 526 -34.67 -27.82 21.00
CA SER A 526 -34.07 -28.71 19.99
C SER A 526 -32.53 -28.79 20.05
N ILE A 527 -31.83 -27.68 20.27
CA ILE A 527 -30.36 -27.66 20.34
C ILE A 527 -29.78 -28.24 21.63
N VAL A 528 -30.43 -28.05 22.77
CA VAL A 528 -29.98 -28.59 24.06
C VAL A 528 -30.17 -30.11 24.07
N ARG A 529 -31.31 -30.58 23.53
CA ARG A 529 -31.59 -32.00 23.34
C ARG A 529 -30.59 -32.64 22.37
N ALA A 530 -30.29 -31.98 21.26
CA ALA A 530 -29.25 -32.43 20.32
C ALA A 530 -27.89 -32.53 21.02
N THR A 531 -27.51 -31.50 21.76
CA THR A 531 -26.25 -31.45 22.53
C THR A 531 -26.18 -32.56 23.58
N ALA A 532 -27.29 -32.86 24.25
CA ALA A 532 -27.35 -33.95 25.22
C ALA A 532 -27.21 -35.33 24.56
N LEU A 533 -27.85 -35.52 23.39
CA LEU A 533 -27.78 -36.77 22.62
C LEU A 533 -26.37 -37.02 22.08
N VAL A 534 -25.75 -36.01 21.46
CA VAL A 534 -24.36 -36.10 21.00
C VAL A 534 -23.45 -36.34 22.21
N GLY A 535 -23.71 -35.64 23.34
CA GLY A 535 -23.16 -35.83 24.69
C GLY A 535 -22.98 -37.28 25.10
N LEU A 536 -24.10 -38.00 25.05
CA LEU A 536 -24.16 -39.40 25.46
C LEU A 536 -23.48 -40.32 24.45
N LEU A 537 -23.58 -40.00 23.16
CA LEU A 537 -22.95 -40.80 22.10
C LEU A 537 -21.43 -40.68 22.14
N GLY A 538 -20.88 -39.48 22.41
CA GLY A 538 -19.44 -39.28 22.64
C GLY A 538 -18.93 -40.06 23.86
N MET A 539 -19.66 -40.01 24.98
CA MET A 539 -19.32 -40.79 26.18
C MET A 539 -19.39 -42.32 25.96
N ASP A 540 -20.34 -42.80 25.16
CA ASP A 540 -20.53 -44.23 24.88
C ASP A 540 -19.46 -44.78 23.91
N ASP A 541 -18.92 -43.95 23.00
CA ASP A 541 -17.83 -44.31 22.06
C ASP A 541 -16.50 -44.51 22.80
N ASP A 542 -16.12 -43.59 23.70
CA ASP A 542 -14.90 -43.67 24.52
C ASP A 542 -14.89 -44.86 25.51
N GLY A 543 -16.08 -45.34 25.92
CA GLY A 543 -16.26 -46.43 26.88
C GLY A 543 -16.35 -47.83 26.26
N GLY A 544 -16.33 -47.97 24.93
CA GLY A 544 -16.44 -49.26 24.23
C GLY A 544 -17.77 -50.01 24.42
N ASN A 545 -18.78 -49.35 24.98
CA ASN A 545 -20.06 -49.96 25.37
C ASN A 545 -21.20 -49.21 24.68
N GLY A 546 -21.29 -49.33 23.35
CA GLY A 546 -22.29 -48.63 22.55
C GLY A 546 -23.71 -48.94 23.01
N SER A 547 -24.36 -47.96 23.66
CA SER A 547 -25.75 -48.10 24.07
C SER A 547 -26.66 -48.09 22.83
N ARG A 548 -27.32 -49.22 22.57
CA ARG A 548 -28.34 -49.36 21.49
C ARG A 548 -29.49 -48.35 21.58
N VAL A 549 -29.69 -47.74 22.75
CA VAL A 549 -30.78 -46.78 23.00
C VAL A 549 -30.45 -45.41 22.38
N SER A 550 -29.18 -44.99 22.42
CA SER A 550 -28.74 -43.67 21.92
C SER A 550 -28.73 -43.61 20.40
N THR A 551 -28.38 -44.72 19.72
CA THR A 551 -28.38 -44.81 18.24
C THR A 551 -29.79 -44.92 17.65
N ALA A 552 -30.74 -45.59 18.34
CA ALA A 552 -32.14 -45.63 17.91
C ALA A 552 -32.80 -44.24 17.95
N LYS A 553 -32.52 -43.43 18.99
CA LYS A 553 -32.99 -42.03 19.07
C LYS A 553 -32.33 -41.13 18.00
N LEU A 554 -31.08 -41.41 17.62
CA LEU A 554 -30.39 -40.70 16.53
C LEU A 554 -31.07 -40.93 15.17
N ASP A 555 -31.38 -42.19 14.85
CA ASP A 555 -32.09 -42.52 13.61
C ASP A 555 -33.53 -41.95 13.58
N GLU A 556 -34.21 -41.90 14.73
CA GLU A 556 -35.51 -41.21 14.88
C GLU A 556 -35.42 -39.73 14.49
N TRP A 557 -34.37 -39.02 14.96
CA TRP A 557 -34.17 -37.60 14.67
C TRP A 557 -33.81 -37.32 13.21
N ILE A 558 -33.06 -38.22 12.57
CA ILE A 558 -32.77 -38.13 11.14
C ILE A 558 -34.05 -38.38 10.32
N GLY A 559 -34.85 -39.38 10.71
CA GLY A 559 -36.04 -39.83 9.99
C GLY A 559 -37.31 -38.99 10.19
N ALA A 560 -37.40 -38.19 11.25
CA ALA A 560 -38.60 -37.41 11.60
C ALA A 560 -38.94 -36.26 10.61
N GLY A 561 -38.05 -35.94 9.66
CA GLY A 561 -38.32 -34.95 8.61
C GLY A 561 -38.47 -33.50 9.09
N ASN A 562 -37.92 -33.15 10.27
CA ASN A 562 -37.91 -31.78 10.79
C ASN A 562 -36.55 -31.10 10.52
N PRO A 563 -36.46 -30.14 9.59
CA PRO A 563 -35.20 -29.45 9.27
C PRO A 563 -34.56 -28.74 10.47
N GLN A 564 -35.35 -28.22 11.42
CA GLN A 564 -34.83 -27.54 12.61
C GLN A 564 -34.17 -28.51 13.59
N ALA A 565 -34.68 -29.74 13.70
CA ALA A 565 -34.09 -30.78 14.53
C ALA A 565 -32.79 -31.31 13.89
N GLN A 566 -32.81 -31.52 12.57
CA GLN A 566 -31.64 -31.94 11.79
C GLN A 566 -30.51 -30.91 11.81
N SER A 567 -30.82 -29.62 11.66
CA SER A 567 -29.81 -28.54 11.76
C SER A 567 -29.28 -28.41 13.18
N SER A 568 -30.13 -28.55 14.20
CA SER A 568 -29.71 -28.59 15.61
C SER A 568 -28.77 -29.76 15.90
N LEU A 569 -29.04 -30.93 15.33
CA LEU A 569 -28.21 -32.12 15.45
C LEU A 569 -26.84 -31.93 14.79
N ALA A 570 -26.80 -31.45 13.55
CA ALA A 570 -25.54 -31.12 12.88
C ALA A 570 -24.72 -30.09 13.70
N ARG A 571 -25.38 -29.04 14.19
CA ARG A 571 -24.75 -28.00 15.02
C ARG A 571 -24.19 -28.55 16.33
N ALA A 572 -24.83 -29.55 16.94
CA ALA A 572 -24.31 -30.24 18.12
C ALA A 572 -23.09 -31.11 17.78
N ILE A 573 -23.17 -31.93 16.73
CA ILE A 573 -22.07 -32.82 16.27
C ILE A 573 -20.78 -32.03 15.99
N ARG A 574 -20.90 -30.82 15.45
CA ARG A 574 -19.76 -29.94 15.14
C ARG A 574 -18.73 -29.84 16.28
N HIS A 575 -19.18 -29.89 17.52
CA HIS A 575 -18.35 -29.59 18.69
C HIS A 575 -17.90 -30.83 19.49
N GLU A 576 -18.31 -32.04 19.11
CA GLU A 576 -18.15 -33.21 19.99
C GLU A 576 -17.22 -34.32 19.51
N GLY A 577 -16.65 -34.24 18.30
CA GLY A 577 -15.68 -35.23 17.84
C GLY A 577 -16.31 -36.62 17.64
N GLY A 578 -15.61 -37.54 16.97
CA GLY A 578 -15.89 -38.98 17.09
C GLY A 578 -16.45 -39.68 15.85
N SER A 579 -16.03 -40.94 15.70
CA SER A 579 -16.26 -41.71 14.48
C SER A 579 -17.73 -42.11 14.27
N VAL A 580 -18.49 -42.15 15.36
CA VAL A 580 -19.89 -42.54 15.41
C VAL A 580 -20.82 -41.61 14.62
N PHE A 581 -20.41 -40.36 14.39
CA PHE A 581 -21.25 -39.35 13.73
C PHE A 581 -21.08 -39.27 12.22
N HIS A 582 -20.07 -39.94 11.63
CA HIS A 582 -19.76 -39.76 10.22
C HIS A 582 -20.89 -40.22 9.28
N GLU A 583 -21.51 -41.37 9.55
CA GLU A 583 -22.66 -41.86 8.78
C GLU A 583 -23.88 -40.94 8.90
N THR A 584 -24.07 -40.31 10.06
CA THR A 584 -25.14 -39.34 10.29
C THR A 584 -24.93 -38.09 9.45
N LEU A 585 -23.72 -37.54 9.42
CA LEU A 585 -23.40 -36.38 8.59
C LEU A 585 -23.55 -36.67 7.09
N ILE A 586 -23.20 -37.88 6.62
CA ILE A 586 -23.44 -38.31 5.24
C ILE A 586 -24.94 -38.37 4.90
N LYS A 587 -25.79 -38.85 5.83
CA LYS A 587 -27.25 -38.82 5.65
C LYS A 587 -27.79 -37.39 5.63
N LEU A 588 -27.30 -36.50 6.51
CA LEU A 588 -27.80 -35.13 6.64
C LEU A 588 -27.43 -34.23 5.45
N ILE A 589 -26.25 -34.42 4.84
CA ILE A 589 -25.82 -33.58 3.69
C ILE A 589 -26.65 -33.84 2.43
N ALA A 590 -27.36 -34.97 2.38
CA ALA A 590 -28.30 -35.34 1.33
C ALA A 590 -29.71 -34.72 1.51
N SER A 591 -29.96 -33.94 2.57
CA SER A 591 -31.21 -33.22 2.77
C SER A 591 -31.46 -32.19 1.66
N ASP A 592 -32.73 -31.94 1.34
CA ASP A 592 -33.16 -30.90 0.39
C ASP A 592 -33.19 -29.48 1.02
N ASP A 593 -33.07 -29.38 2.35
CA ASP A 593 -33.07 -28.11 3.07
C ASP A 593 -31.65 -27.52 3.20
N ASP A 594 -31.42 -26.35 2.62
CA ASP A 594 -30.10 -25.70 2.63
C ASP A 594 -29.63 -25.32 4.04
N SER A 595 -30.54 -25.06 5.00
CA SER A 595 -30.16 -24.78 6.40
C SER A 595 -29.55 -26.01 7.06
N VAL A 596 -30.12 -27.19 6.80
CA VAL A 596 -29.57 -28.48 7.27
C VAL A 596 -28.20 -28.74 6.64
N ARG A 597 -28.07 -28.49 5.33
CA ARG A 597 -26.82 -28.71 4.60
C ARG A 597 -25.71 -27.78 5.08
N ILE A 598 -26.01 -26.50 5.33
CA ILE A 598 -25.03 -25.53 5.85
C ILE A 598 -24.50 -25.97 7.22
N GLU A 599 -25.38 -26.32 8.15
CA GLU A 599 -24.95 -26.79 9.47
C GLU A 599 -24.20 -28.13 9.38
N THR A 600 -24.60 -29.02 8.45
CA THR A 600 -23.89 -30.28 8.21
C THR A 600 -22.48 -30.05 7.66
N LEU A 601 -22.30 -29.10 6.74
CA LEU A 601 -20.98 -28.72 6.22
C LEU A 601 -20.08 -28.15 7.32
N ARG A 602 -20.62 -27.32 8.22
CA ARG A 602 -19.90 -26.83 9.40
C ARG A 602 -19.53 -27.95 10.37
N ALA A 603 -20.39 -28.96 10.50
CA ALA A 603 -20.12 -30.11 11.33
C ALA A 603 -19.05 -31.03 10.74
N MET A 604 -19.07 -31.23 9.41
CA MET A 604 -18.02 -31.96 8.68
C MET A 604 -16.67 -31.22 8.72
N GLU A 605 -16.67 -29.88 8.76
CA GLU A 605 -15.48 -29.07 8.98
C GLU A 605 -14.88 -29.30 10.38
N GLY A 606 -15.71 -29.36 11.42
CA GLY A 606 -15.25 -29.67 12.79
C GLY A 606 -14.83 -31.13 13.00
N ASN A 607 -15.31 -32.05 12.15
CA ASN A 607 -15.08 -33.49 12.25
C ASN A 607 -14.61 -34.07 10.91
N PRO A 608 -13.42 -33.70 10.42
CA PRO A 608 -12.98 -34.05 9.07
C PRO A 608 -12.82 -35.57 8.87
N ASP A 609 -13.38 -36.11 7.78
CA ASP A 609 -13.22 -37.50 7.36
C ASP A 609 -13.14 -37.61 5.82
N PRO A 610 -12.18 -38.37 5.25
CA PRO A 610 -12.04 -38.53 3.80
C PRO A 610 -13.28 -39.09 3.08
N ARG A 611 -14.14 -39.84 3.75
CA ARG A 611 -15.40 -40.38 3.20
C ARG A 611 -16.37 -39.28 2.76
N TYR A 612 -16.19 -38.03 3.21
CA TYR A 612 -17.05 -36.92 2.82
C TYR A 612 -16.72 -36.37 1.43
N LEU A 613 -15.53 -36.61 0.90
CA LEU A 613 -15.05 -36.01 -0.36
C LEU A 613 -16.00 -36.23 -1.56
N PRO A 614 -16.58 -37.43 -1.79
CA PRO A 614 -17.55 -37.64 -2.86
C PRO A 614 -18.80 -36.77 -2.76
N HIS A 615 -19.19 -36.38 -1.54
CA HIS A 615 -20.35 -35.51 -1.27
C HIS A 615 -19.98 -34.02 -1.28
N LEU A 616 -18.74 -33.67 -0.89
CA LEU A 616 -18.28 -32.28 -0.81
C LEU A 616 -17.85 -31.71 -2.17
N LEU A 617 -17.15 -32.50 -3.00
CA LEU A 617 -16.60 -32.01 -4.28
C LEU A 617 -17.67 -31.49 -5.25
N PRO A 618 -18.83 -32.15 -5.45
CA PRO A 618 -19.90 -31.61 -6.29
C PRO A 618 -20.42 -30.25 -5.81
N LEU A 619 -20.43 -30.01 -4.49
CA LEU A 619 -20.95 -28.79 -3.87
C LEU A 619 -20.07 -27.56 -4.11
N LEU A 620 -18.80 -27.76 -4.51
CA LEU A 620 -17.96 -26.65 -4.99
C LEU A 620 -18.56 -25.96 -6.23
N GLY A 621 -19.40 -26.67 -6.99
CA GLY A 621 -20.16 -26.11 -8.12
C GLY A 621 -21.35 -25.24 -7.71
N SER A 622 -21.92 -25.43 -6.51
CA SER A 622 -23.10 -24.72 -6.01
C SER A 622 -22.80 -23.24 -5.71
N SER A 623 -23.74 -22.33 -5.95
CA SER A 623 -23.57 -20.91 -5.59
C SER A 623 -23.51 -20.70 -4.09
N ASP A 624 -24.47 -21.32 -3.40
CA ASP A 624 -24.87 -20.98 -2.04
C ASP A 624 -24.08 -21.80 -1.01
N LEU A 625 -23.76 -23.05 -1.34
CA LEU A 625 -23.05 -23.97 -0.44
C LEU A 625 -21.53 -24.01 -0.62
N ARG A 626 -21.01 -23.40 -1.69
CA ARG A 626 -19.58 -23.53 -2.05
C ARG A 626 -18.63 -23.01 -0.99
N ALA A 627 -19.00 -21.97 -0.23
CA ALA A 627 -18.13 -21.42 0.79
C ALA A 627 -17.91 -22.42 1.92
N HIS A 628 -19.01 -22.99 2.46
CA HIS A 628 -18.98 -23.99 3.52
C HIS A 628 -18.39 -25.32 3.05
N ALA A 629 -18.74 -25.77 1.85
CA ALA A 629 -18.15 -26.99 1.28
C ALA A 629 -16.63 -26.88 1.12
N ARG A 630 -16.12 -25.68 0.80
CA ARG A 630 -14.69 -25.44 0.73
C ARG A 630 -14.02 -25.59 2.11
N GLN A 631 -14.59 -25.02 3.16
CA GLN A 631 -14.02 -25.14 4.51
C GLN A 631 -13.99 -26.59 4.97
N ALA A 632 -15.06 -27.35 4.76
CA ALA A 632 -15.11 -28.78 5.06
C ALA A 632 -14.05 -29.59 4.29
N VAL A 633 -13.81 -29.27 3.01
CA VAL A 633 -12.74 -29.90 2.21
C VAL A 633 -11.36 -29.57 2.78
N LEU A 634 -11.13 -28.35 3.24
CA LEU A 634 -9.84 -27.93 3.79
C LEU A 634 -9.53 -28.61 5.13
N ALA A 635 -10.54 -28.77 5.98
CA ALA A 635 -10.40 -29.42 7.27
C ALA A 635 -9.90 -30.87 7.17
N ILE A 636 -10.18 -31.57 6.06
CA ILE A 636 -9.72 -32.95 5.80
C ILE A 636 -8.21 -33.02 5.54
N GLY A 637 -7.58 -31.96 5.05
CA GLY A 637 -6.13 -31.92 4.88
C GLY A 637 -5.60 -32.68 3.64
N PRO A 638 -4.49 -33.42 3.74
CA PRO A 638 -3.77 -33.97 2.57
C PRO A 638 -4.61 -34.88 1.65
N ASP A 639 -5.50 -35.70 2.22
CA ASP A 639 -6.37 -36.59 1.43
C ASP A 639 -7.32 -35.80 0.53
N ALA A 640 -7.79 -34.64 1.02
CA ALA A 640 -8.60 -33.74 0.23
C ALA A 640 -7.80 -33.08 -0.90
N LEU A 641 -6.54 -32.73 -0.66
CA LEU A 641 -5.66 -32.18 -1.69
C LEU A 641 -5.46 -33.19 -2.83
N ALA A 642 -5.20 -34.46 -2.50
CA ALA A 642 -5.09 -35.54 -3.49
C ALA A 642 -6.39 -35.74 -4.27
N ALA A 643 -7.55 -35.70 -3.60
CA ALA A 643 -8.84 -35.80 -4.27
C ALA A 643 -9.16 -34.61 -5.18
N LEU A 644 -8.73 -33.39 -4.79
CA LEU A 644 -8.85 -32.19 -5.63
C LEU A 644 -7.95 -32.27 -6.87
N GLU A 645 -6.72 -32.75 -6.75
CA GLU A 645 -5.81 -33.00 -7.88
C GLU A 645 -6.44 -33.99 -8.86
N ALA A 646 -6.92 -35.14 -8.37
CA ALA A 646 -7.58 -36.15 -9.18
C ALA A 646 -8.84 -35.60 -9.88
N ALA A 647 -9.67 -34.84 -9.16
CA ALA A 647 -10.89 -34.25 -9.71
C ALA A 647 -10.60 -33.13 -10.73
N LEU A 648 -9.50 -32.39 -10.58
CA LEU A 648 -9.07 -31.38 -11.54
C LEU A 648 -8.54 -32.01 -12.84
N ALA A 649 -7.79 -33.11 -12.71
CA ALA A 649 -7.23 -33.87 -13.83
C ALA A 649 -8.29 -34.65 -14.62
N ALA A 650 -9.33 -35.15 -13.94
CA ALA A 650 -10.38 -35.97 -14.55
C ALA A 650 -11.29 -35.17 -15.52
N PRO A 651 -11.36 -35.53 -16.82
CA PRO A 651 -12.26 -34.88 -17.77
C PRO A 651 -13.75 -35.11 -17.48
N SER A 652 -14.08 -36.19 -16.75
CA SER A 652 -15.44 -36.53 -16.33
C SER A 652 -16.01 -35.59 -15.25
N THR A 653 -15.14 -34.87 -14.53
CA THR A 653 -15.59 -33.91 -13.52
C THR A 653 -16.31 -32.73 -14.19
N PRO A 654 -17.52 -32.34 -13.75
CA PRO A 654 -18.27 -31.25 -14.38
C PRO A 654 -17.46 -29.95 -14.46
N ARG A 655 -17.51 -29.27 -15.63
CA ARG A 655 -16.74 -28.03 -15.89
C ARG A 655 -16.97 -26.95 -14.83
N LYS A 656 -18.19 -26.84 -14.28
CA LYS A 656 -18.53 -25.91 -13.19
C LYS A 656 -17.72 -26.18 -11.91
N VAL A 657 -17.44 -27.44 -11.59
CA VAL A 657 -16.66 -27.87 -10.43
C VAL A 657 -15.16 -27.70 -10.72
N ARG A 658 -14.66 -28.21 -11.86
CA ARG A 658 -13.24 -28.09 -12.25
C ARG A 658 -12.73 -26.65 -12.24
N ARG A 659 -13.57 -25.68 -12.64
CA ARG A 659 -13.22 -24.23 -12.60
C ARG A 659 -13.10 -23.63 -11.20
N ARG A 660 -13.57 -24.33 -10.15
CA ARG A 660 -13.53 -23.88 -8.75
C ARG A 660 -12.42 -24.54 -7.96
N ILE A 661 -12.02 -25.76 -8.34
CA ILE A 661 -10.96 -26.53 -7.69
C ILE A 661 -9.64 -25.74 -7.56
N PRO A 662 -9.11 -25.04 -8.58
CA PRO A 662 -7.83 -24.35 -8.46
C PRO A 662 -7.77 -23.36 -7.30
N HIS A 663 -8.87 -22.66 -7.02
CA HIS A 663 -8.92 -21.75 -5.88
C HIS A 663 -8.98 -22.47 -4.53
N THR A 664 -9.60 -23.64 -4.47
CA THR A 664 -9.58 -24.44 -3.24
C THR A 664 -8.17 -24.98 -2.96
N ILE A 665 -7.44 -25.40 -4.00
CA ILE A 665 -6.04 -25.85 -3.88
C ILE A 665 -5.14 -24.76 -3.29
N THR A 666 -5.35 -23.47 -3.61
CA THR A 666 -4.52 -22.37 -3.07
C THR A 666 -4.64 -22.16 -1.56
N LEU A 667 -5.54 -22.86 -0.88
CA LEU A 667 -5.76 -22.71 0.57
C LEU A 667 -5.03 -23.81 1.38
N PHE A 668 -4.39 -24.76 0.69
CA PHE A 668 -3.45 -25.72 1.28
C PHE A 668 -2.01 -25.14 1.28
N ASP A 669 -1.03 -25.95 1.69
CA ASP A 669 0.38 -25.55 1.75
C ASP A 669 0.88 -25.03 0.39
N SER A 670 1.55 -23.87 0.41
CA SER A 670 1.92 -23.11 -0.79
C SER A 670 2.76 -23.93 -1.79
N PRO A 671 3.80 -24.70 -1.37
CA PRO A 671 4.64 -25.46 -2.30
C PRO A 671 3.88 -26.60 -2.99
N ASP A 672 3.12 -27.40 -2.24
CA ASP A 672 2.34 -28.53 -2.80
C ASP A 672 1.25 -28.02 -3.74
N ALA A 673 0.55 -26.95 -3.33
CA ALA A 673 -0.46 -26.29 -4.13
C ALA A 673 0.12 -25.74 -5.44
N ALA A 674 1.30 -25.11 -5.39
CA ALA A 674 1.97 -24.59 -6.58
C ALA A 674 2.38 -25.71 -7.54
N ASP A 675 2.98 -26.79 -7.03
CA ASP A 675 3.44 -27.93 -7.83
C ASP A 675 2.27 -28.64 -8.55
N ILE A 676 1.18 -28.92 -7.83
CA ILE A 676 -0.05 -29.49 -8.42
C ILE A 676 -0.60 -28.59 -9.53
N LEU A 677 -0.69 -27.28 -9.28
CA LEU A 677 -1.23 -26.33 -10.24
C LEU A 677 -0.31 -26.16 -11.47
N LEU A 678 1.01 -26.20 -11.31
CA LEU A 678 1.98 -26.12 -12.40
C LEU A 678 1.94 -27.39 -13.27
N ARG A 679 1.94 -28.58 -12.67
CA ARG A 679 1.77 -29.85 -13.40
C ARG A 679 0.46 -29.86 -14.19
N GLN A 680 -0.64 -29.45 -13.56
CA GLN A 680 -1.92 -29.41 -14.23
C GLN A 680 -1.97 -28.33 -15.32
N LEU A 681 -1.30 -27.18 -15.15
CA LEU A 681 -1.22 -26.15 -16.19
C LEU A 681 -0.60 -26.69 -17.49
N ALA A 682 0.42 -27.55 -17.39
CA ALA A 682 1.09 -28.16 -18.53
C ALA A 682 0.16 -29.12 -19.30
N MET A 683 -0.67 -29.89 -18.58
CA MET A 683 -1.53 -30.93 -19.15
C MET A 683 -2.93 -30.43 -19.55
N GLU A 684 -3.41 -29.34 -18.95
CA GLU A 684 -4.76 -28.85 -19.12
C GLU A 684 -4.99 -28.28 -20.53
N ARG A 685 -6.02 -28.79 -21.21
CA ARG A 685 -6.40 -28.35 -22.56
C ARG A 685 -7.50 -27.29 -22.54
N GLU A 686 -8.36 -27.28 -21.52
CA GLU A 686 -9.47 -26.33 -21.49
C GLU A 686 -9.01 -24.93 -21.05
N GLY A 687 -9.05 -23.96 -21.97
CA GLY A 687 -8.62 -22.58 -21.71
C GLY A 687 -9.29 -21.91 -20.50
N GLY A 688 -10.56 -22.23 -20.22
CA GLY A 688 -11.29 -21.71 -19.06
C GLY A 688 -10.78 -22.26 -17.72
N VAL A 689 -10.30 -23.51 -17.70
CA VAL A 689 -9.68 -24.12 -16.51
C VAL A 689 -8.25 -23.61 -16.37
N ARG A 690 -7.48 -23.53 -17.47
CA ARG A 690 -6.13 -22.91 -17.49
C ARG A 690 -6.13 -21.51 -16.89
N LEU A 691 -7.08 -20.65 -17.26
CA LEU A 691 -7.19 -19.31 -16.68
C LEU A 691 -7.45 -19.34 -15.16
N ARG A 692 -8.22 -20.32 -14.68
CA ARG A 692 -8.48 -20.49 -13.23
C ARG A 692 -7.24 -20.98 -12.49
N ILE A 693 -6.43 -21.84 -13.12
CA ILE A 693 -5.11 -22.27 -12.62
C ILE A 693 -4.15 -21.08 -12.54
N LEU A 694 -4.04 -20.27 -13.60
CA LEU A 694 -3.17 -19.08 -13.60
C LEU A 694 -3.57 -18.06 -12.52
N ARG A 695 -4.87 -17.81 -12.34
CA ARG A 695 -5.40 -16.95 -11.27
C ARG A 695 -5.24 -17.55 -9.87
N ALA A 696 -5.06 -18.86 -9.76
CA ALA A 696 -4.78 -19.54 -8.51
C ALA A 696 -3.29 -19.38 -8.17
N LEU A 697 -2.39 -19.66 -9.12
CA LEU A 697 -0.95 -19.43 -8.99
C LEU A 697 -0.62 -17.97 -8.63
N GLY A 698 -1.28 -16.99 -9.26
CA GLY A 698 -1.05 -15.58 -8.96
C GLY A 698 -1.53 -15.17 -7.58
N ARG A 699 -2.56 -15.86 -7.04
CA ARG A 699 -3.01 -15.66 -5.66
C ARG A 699 -2.06 -16.29 -4.65
N LEU A 700 -1.49 -17.46 -4.95
CA LEU A 700 -0.45 -18.07 -4.13
C LEU A 700 0.76 -17.15 -4.01
N GLN A 701 1.30 -16.68 -5.14
CA GLN A 701 2.46 -15.79 -5.16
C GLN A 701 2.20 -14.45 -4.45
N ALA A 702 0.97 -13.91 -4.53
CA ALA A 702 0.61 -12.68 -3.83
C ALA A 702 0.43 -12.88 -2.30
N SER A 703 -0.01 -14.06 -1.88
CA SER A 703 -0.22 -14.38 -0.45
C SER A 703 1.07 -14.87 0.22
N ASP A 704 1.97 -15.46 -0.55
CA ASP A 704 3.26 -15.97 -0.12
C ASP A 704 4.34 -15.70 -1.18
N PRO A 705 5.00 -14.52 -1.11
CA PRO A 705 6.03 -14.12 -2.07
C PRO A 705 7.27 -15.03 -2.09
N SER A 706 7.41 -15.93 -1.10
CA SER A 706 8.52 -16.90 -1.05
C SER A 706 8.30 -18.12 -1.94
N THR A 707 7.07 -18.31 -2.45
CA THR A 707 6.72 -19.42 -3.33
C THR A 707 7.51 -19.32 -4.64
N VAL A 708 8.40 -20.29 -4.87
CA VAL A 708 9.17 -20.38 -6.11
C VAL A 708 8.33 -21.11 -7.16
N LEU A 709 8.02 -20.41 -8.26
CA LEU A 709 7.39 -21.01 -9.43
C LEU A 709 8.46 -21.41 -10.45
N ASP A 710 8.23 -22.50 -11.17
CA ASP A 710 9.12 -22.94 -12.25
C ASP A 710 9.08 -21.95 -13.43
N ASP A 711 10.05 -21.03 -13.48
CA ASP A 711 10.14 -20.02 -14.53
C ASP A 711 10.32 -20.63 -15.93
N ALA A 712 11.00 -21.77 -16.03
CA ALA A 712 11.20 -22.47 -17.31
C ALA A 712 9.85 -22.98 -17.85
N LEU A 713 9.04 -23.61 -16.99
CA LEU A 713 7.69 -24.02 -17.36
C LEU A 713 6.81 -22.81 -17.71
N LEU A 714 6.85 -21.73 -16.91
CA LEU A 714 6.06 -20.53 -17.19
C LEU A 714 6.44 -19.88 -18.53
N GLU A 715 7.74 -19.83 -18.85
CA GLU A 715 8.22 -19.33 -20.14
C GLU A 715 7.75 -20.22 -21.31
N GLU A 716 7.82 -21.54 -21.15
CA GLU A 716 7.31 -22.49 -22.14
C GLU A 716 5.81 -22.28 -22.37
N GLN A 717 5.02 -22.18 -21.31
CA GLN A 717 3.58 -21.94 -21.39
C GLN A 717 3.25 -20.55 -21.97
N LEU A 718 4.06 -19.53 -21.70
CA LEU A 718 3.93 -18.20 -22.30
C LEU A 718 4.19 -18.26 -23.80
N ARG A 719 5.30 -18.88 -24.21
CA ARG A 719 5.63 -19.09 -25.62
C ARG A 719 4.52 -19.86 -26.33
N ALA A 720 4.06 -20.97 -25.78
CA ALA A 720 2.96 -21.76 -26.35
C ALA A 720 1.67 -20.93 -26.50
N SER A 721 1.36 -20.08 -25.51
CA SER A 721 0.20 -19.20 -25.56
C SER A 721 0.32 -18.14 -26.65
N LEU A 722 1.50 -17.52 -26.82
CA LEU A 722 1.74 -16.52 -27.86
C LEU A 722 1.76 -17.13 -29.26
N VAL A 723 2.37 -18.31 -29.43
CA VAL A 723 2.31 -19.07 -30.69
C VAL A 723 0.86 -19.41 -31.06
N ARG A 724 0.05 -19.77 -30.07
CA ARG A 724 -1.39 -19.99 -30.30
C ARG A 724 -2.12 -18.72 -30.73
N VAL A 725 -1.77 -17.54 -30.18
CA VAL A 725 -2.33 -16.26 -30.64
C VAL A 725 -1.92 -15.99 -32.09
N VAL A 726 -0.67 -16.23 -32.46
CA VAL A 726 -0.20 -16.10 -33.85
C VAL A 726 -1.00 -17.01 -34.79
N GLN A 727 -1.24 -18.27 -34.43
CA GLN A 727 -2.06 -19.18 -35.24
C GLN A 727 -3.49 -18.66 -35.43
N LEU A 728 -4.12 -18.16 -34.37
CA LEU A 728 -5.46 -17.57 -34.45
C LEU A 728 -5.50 -16.32 -35.35
N LEU A 729 -4.47 -15.46 -35.28
CA LEU A 729 -4.34 -14.30 -36.17
C LEU A 729 -4.11 -14.71 -37.63
N GLN A 730 -3.34 -15.76 -37.89
CA GLN A 730 -3.14 -16.30 -39.25
C GLN A 730 -4.46 -16.82 -39.83
N TRP A 731 -5.23 -17.57 -39.04
CA TRP A 731 -6.56 -18.05 -39.40
C TRP A 731 -7.53 -16.89 -39.69
N ARG A 732 -7.54 -15.86 -38.84
CA ARG A 732 -8.39 -14.69 -39.06
C ARG A 732 -7.97 -13.92 -40.32
N ALA A 733 -6.68 -13.71 -40.53
CA ALA A 733 -6.16 -13.05 -41.72
C ALA A 733 -6.53 -13.80 -43.01
N ALA A 734 -6.49 -15.14 -43.00
CA ALA A 734 -6.91 -15.96 -44.14
C ALA A 734 -8.40 -15.76 -44.48
N ILE A 735 -9.27 -15.76 -43.47
CA ILE A 735 -10.72 -15.52 -43.63
C ILE A 735 -10.99 -14.09 -44.15
N GLU A 736 -10.28 -13.08 -43.63
CA GLU A 736 -10.44 -11.67 -44.02
C GLU A 736 -9.91 -11.38 -45.43
N SER A 737 -8.86 -12.10 -45.88
CA SER A 737 -8.19 -11.83 -47.16
C SER A 737 -8.96 -12.24 -48.41
N ASP A 738 -9.91 -13.18 -48.30
CA ASP A 738 -10.63 -13.74 -49.45
C ASP A 738 -11.77 -12.82 -49.95
N GLY A 739 -12.01 -11.66 -49.32
CA GLY A 739 -13.14 -10.77 -49.65
C GLY A 739 -14.53 -11.41 -49.41
N MET A 740 -14.56 -12.62 -48.84
CA MET A 740 -15.73 -13.47 -48.60
C MET A 740 -16.39 -13.20 -47.24
N ALA A 741 -16.23 -11.99 -46.68
CA ALA A 741 -16.80 -11.57 -45.40
C ALA A 741 -18.35 -11.52 -45.39
N GLU A 742 -19.02 -12.00 -46.44
CA GLU A 742 -20.47 -11.91 -46.63
C GLU A 742 -21.23 -13.20 -46.27
N THR A 743 -20.56 -14.30 -45.88
CA THR A 743 -21.25 -15.52 -45.41
C THR A 743 -21.46 -15.49 -43.88
N PRO A 744 -22.64 -15.88 -43.36
CA PRO A 744 -22.90 -15.91 -41.92
C PRO A 744 -21.88 -16.75 -41.14
N ASP A 745 -21.43 -17.86 -41.70
CA ASP A 745 -20.44 -18.76 -41.09
C ASP A 745 -19.04 -18.16 -41.02
N ALA A 746 -18.60 -17.43 -42.06
CA ALA A 746 -17.33 -16.71 -42.01
C ALA A 746 -17.34 -15.62 -40.93
N GLU A 747 -18.48 -14.94 -40.75
CA GLU A 747 -18.65 -13.95 -39.69
C GLU A 747 -18.66 -14.59 -38.29
N LEU A 748 -19.35 -15.72 -38.12
CA LEU A 748 -19.32 -16.50 -36.88
C LEU A 748 -17.91 -17.01 -36.56
N LEU A 749 -17.15 -17.49 -37.55
CA LEU A 749 -15.75 -17.87 -37.39
C LEU A 749 -14.90 -16.67 -36.96
N ARG A 750 -15.09 -15.50 -37.59
CA ARG A 750 -14.36 -14.28 -37.25
C ARG A 750 -14.60 -13.88 -35.79
N ILE A 751 -15.85 -13.88 -35.33
CA ILE A 751 -16.22 -13.58 -33.93
C ILE A 751 -15.61 -14.63 -32.98
N ALA A 752 -15.75 -15.92 -33.31
CA ALA A 752 -15.22 -16.99 -32.48
C ALA A 752 -13.68 -16.93 -32.37
N LEU A 753 -12.98 -16.60 -33.46
CA LEU A 753 -11.52 -16.42 -33.47
C LEU A 753 -11.12 -15.21 -32.61
N GLN A 754 -11.79 -14.06 -32.75
CA GLN A 754 -11.54 -12.88 -31.92
C GLN A 754 -11.71 -13.15 -30.43
N ASP A 755 -12.78 -13.84 -30.04
CA ASP A 755 -13.01 -14.25 -28.65
C ASP A 755 -11.90 -15.17 -28.12
N LYS A 756 -11.44 -16.10 -28.96
CA LYS A 756 -10.36 -17.03 -28.61
C LYS A 756 -9.01 -16.33 -28.54
N GLU A 757 -8.73 -15.38 -29.41
CA GLU A 757 -7.54 -14.53 -29.35
C GLU A 757 -7.50 -13.76 -28.04
N ARG A 758 -8.57 -13.03 -27.72
CA ARG A 758 -8.67 -12.24 -26.48
C ARG A 758 -8.49 -13.10 -25.24
N ALA A 759 -9.16 -14.25 -25.18
CA ALA A 759 -9.03 -15.17 -24.06
C ALA A 759 -7.61 -15.77 -23.95
N THR A 760 -6.94 -16.01 -25.08
CA THR A 760 -5.56 -16.54 -25.09
C THR A 760 -4.55 -15.47 -24.69
N LEU A 761 -4.76 -14.22 -25.11
CA LEU A 761 -3.97 -13.09 -24.66
C LEU A 761 -4.14 -12.84 -23.17
N GLU A 762 -5.35 -12.88 -22.61
CA GLU A 762 -5.55 -12.75 -21.16
C GLU A 762 -4.72 -13.79 -20.37
N ARG A 763 -4.61 -15.02 -20.89
CA ARG A 763 -3.76 -16.06 -20.29
C ARG A 763 -2.27 -15.75 -20.45
N ALA A 764 -1.83 -15.26 -21.61
CA ALA A 764 -0.45 -14.81 -21.80
C ALA A 764 -0.09 -13.67 -20.84
N PHE A 765 -0.97 -12.68 -20.64
CA PHE A 765 -0.79 -11.62 -19.66
C PHE A 765 -0.77 -12.13 -18.22
N SER A 766 -1.60 -13.12 -17.91
CA SER A 766 -1.56 -13.78 -16.59
C SER A 766 -0.23 -14.51 -16.37
N LEU A 767 0.31 -15.19 -17.38
CA LEU A 767 1.63 -15.84 -17.33
C LEU A 767 2.76 -14.82 -17.18
N MET A 768 2.72 -13.70 -17.91
CA MET A 768 3.69 -12.61 -17.74
C MET A 768 3.65 -12.04 -16.32
N GLY A 769 2.46 -11.88 -15.73
CA GLY A 769 2.31 -11.45 -14.34
C GLY A 769 2.89 -12.43 -13.31
N LEU A 770 2.90 -13.73 -13.58
CA LEU A 770 3.53 -14.72 -12.69
C LEU A 770 5.07 -14.65 -12.74
N ARG A 771 5.62 -14.34 -13.91
CA ARG A 771 7.07 -14.18 -14.12
C ARG A 771 7.61 -12.84 -13.62
N HIS A 772 6.75 -11.82 -13.61
CA HIS A 772 7.07 -10.44 -13.22
C HIS A 772 6.11 -9.96 -12.11
N PRO A 773 6.20 -10.54 -10.89
CA PRO A 773 5.29 -10.22 -9.80
C PRO A 773 5.37 -8.76 -9.32
N GLU A 774 6.47 -8.07 -9.61
CA GLU A 774 6.66 -6.64 -9.34
C GLU A 774 5.76 -5.72 -10.19
N GLU A 775 5.27 -6.22 -11.34
CA GLU A 775 4.44 -5.47 -12.28
C GLU A 775 2.99 -6.00 -12.31
N ASN A 776 2.01 -5.10 -12.37
CA ASN A 776 0.60 -5.48 -12.38
C ASN A 776 0.08 -5.76 -13.80
N PHE A 777 0.44 -6.91 -14.38
CA PHE A 777 0.01 -7.30 -15.73
C PHE A 777 -1.51 -7.41 -15.92
N ALA A 778 -2.29 -7.57 -14.84
CA ALA A 778 -3.75 -7.50 -14.92
C ALA A 778 -4.25 -6.08 -15.22
N LEU A 779 -3.58 -5.05 -14.69
CA LEU A 779 -3.81 -3.66 -15.06
C LEU A 779 -3.33 -3.39 -16.48
N VAL A 780 -2.15 -3.91 -16.85
CA VAL A 780 -1.60 -3.75 -18.21
C VAL A 780 -2.57 -4.29 -19.25
N TRP A 781 -3.11 -5.50 -19.04
CA TRP A 781 -4.15 -6.09 -19.90
C TRP A 781 -5.40 -5.23 -20.01
N ARG A 782 -5.88 -4.65 -18.91
CA ARG A 782 -7.02 -3.71 -18.93
C ARG A 782 -6.69 -2.45 -19.72
N GLY A 783 -5.47 -1.94 -19.62
CA GLY A 783 -5.04 -0.75 -20.35
C GLY A 783 -4.92 -1.00 -21.85
N VAL A 784 -4.33 -2.12 -22.26
CA VAL A 784 -4.25 -2.53 -23.67
C VAL A 784 -5.65 -2.69 -24.28
N THR A 785 -6.61 -3.23 -23.53
CA THR A 785 -7.98 -3.46 -24.03
C THR A 785 -8.95 -2.30 -23.79
N SER A 786 -8.46 -1.16 -23.27
CA SER A 786 -9.28 0.02 -22.98
C SER A 786 -9.31 0.97 -24.18
N GLU A 787 -10.42 1.68 -24.39
CA GLU A 787 -10.52 2.78 -25.37
C GLU A 787 -9.84 4.09 -24.91
N ASN A 788 -8.99 4.03 -23.87
CA ASN A 788 -8.39 5.22 -23.28
C ASN A 788 -6.91 5.30 -23.68
N ASP A 789 -6.58 6.20 -24.59
CA ASP A 789 -5.24 6.39 -25.14
C ASP A 789 -4.15 6.51 -24.08
N ARG A 790 -4.45 7.13 -22.92
CA ARG A 790 -3.48 7.26 -21.82
C ARG A 790 -3.20 5.94 -21.12
N LEU A 791 -4.25 5.14 -20.93
CA LEU A 791 -4.15 3.84 -20.28
C LEU A 791 -3.47 2.83 -21.22
N GLN A 792 -3.72 2.92 -22.53
CA GLN A 792 -3.01 2.15 -23.55
C GLN A 792 -1.52 2.49 -23.59
N ALA A 793 -1.17 3.78 -23.63
CA ALA A 793 0.23 4.23 -23.66
C ALA A 793 1.01 3.77 -22.41
N ALA A 794 0.42 3.92 -21.22
CA ALA A 794 1.04 3.45 -19.98
C ALA A 794 1.23 1.91 -19.98
N SER A 795 0.26 1.16 -20.50
CA SER A 795 0.40 -0.29 -20.64
C SER A 795 1.52 -0.67 -21.61
N HIS A 796 1.65 0.02 -22.75
CA HIS A 796 2.71 -0.24 -23.73
C HIS A 796 4.10 0.01 -23.12
N GLU A 797 4.26 1.05 -22.32
CA GLU A 797 5.50 1.34 -21.62
C GLU A 797 5.91 0.22 -20.65
N VAL A 798 4.95 -0.31 -19.87
CA VAL A 798 5.21 -1.44 -18.98
C VAL A 798 5.65 -2.68 -19.78
N LEU A 799 5.01 -2.94 -20.93
CA LEU A 799 5.39 -4.05 -21.81
C LEU A 799 6.81 -3.87 -22.37
N GLU A 800 7.18 -2.66 -22.78
CA GLU A 800 8.51 -2.34 -23.32
C GLU A 800 9.62 -2.48 -22.28
N ALA A 801 9.35 -2.05 -21.05
CA ALA A 801 10.31 -2.05 -19.95
C ALA A 801 10.54 -3.44 -19.34
N THR A 802 9.49 -4.28 -19.35
CA THR A 802 9.48 -5.55 -18.59
C THR A 802 9.83 -6.75 -19.46
N LEU A 803 9.37 -6.79 -20.72
CA LEU A 803 9.53 -7.98 -21.55
C LEU A 803 10.88 -8.03 -22.29
N PRO A 804 11.53 -9.20 -22.35
CA PRO A 804 12.80 -9.36 -23.06
C PRO A 804 12.60 -9.62 -24.57
N GLY A 805 13.45 -8.97 -25.39
CA GLY A 805 13.71 -9.29 -26.81
C GLY A 805 12.50 -9.76 -27.62
N ALA A 806 12.51 -11.03 -28.01
CA ALA A 806 11.50 -11.69 -28.84
C ALA A 806 10.07 -11.62 -28.28
N PHE A 807 9.89 -11.76 -26.96
CA PHE A 807 8.56 -11.69 -26.35
C PHE A 807 7.98 -10.27 -26.42
N ARG A 808 8.82 -9.25 -26.20
CA ARG A 808 8.42 -7.85 -26.33
C ARG A 808 7.97 -7.53 -27.75
N GLU A 809 8.78 -7.89 -28.74
CA GLU A 809 8.47 -7.63 -30.16
C GLU A 809 7.18 -8.32 -30.59
N ALA A 810 6.98 -9.58 -30.19
CA ALA A 810 5.76 -10.32 -30.49
C ALA A 810 4.54 -9.68 -29.81
N VAL A 811 4.60 -9.40 -28.51
CA VAL A 811 3.45 -8.89 -27.74
C VAL A 811 3.03 -7.50 -28.21
N LEU A 812 3.98 -6.57 -28.39
CA LEU A 812 3.66 -5.19 -28.81
C LEU A 812 2.94 -5.16 -30.16
N VAL A 813 3.38 -5.99 -31.10
CA VAL A 813 2.73 -6.09 -32.40
C VAL A 813 1.38 -6.80 -32.31
N ILE A 814 1.28 -7.85 -31.48
CA ILE A 814 0.01 -8.56 -31.29
C ILE A 814 -1.06 -7.62 -30.73
N VAL A 815 -0.71 -6.67 -29.85
CA VAL A 815 -1.68 -5.77 -29.22
C VAL A 815 -1.95 -4.47 -30.00
N ASP A 816 -1.20 -4.21 -31.07
CA ASP A 816 -1.38 -3.02 -31.90
C ASP A 816 -2.61 -3.17 -32.81
N ASP A 817 -3.74 -2.60 -32.38
CA ASP A 817 -4.98 -2.62 -33.14
C ASP A 817 -4.98 -1.67 -34.35
N GLY A 818 -3.97 -0.82 -34.51
CA GLY A 818 -3.79 0.02 -35.69
C GLY A 818 -3.21 -0.71 -36.91
N GLU A 819 -2.66 -1.91 -36.72
CA GLU A 819 -1.99 -2.69 -37.76
C GLU A 819 -2.88 -3.79 -38.36
N PRO A 820 -2.80 -4.06 -39.69
CA PRO A 820 -3.54 -5.15 -40.31
C PRO A 820 -3.22 -6.50 -39.68
N VAL A 821 -4.25 -7.34 -39.50
CA VAL A 821 -4.17 -8.67 -38.87
C VAL A 821 -3.08 -9.55 -39.48
N ALA A 822 -2.97 -9.54 -40.81
CA ALA A 822 -1.95 -10.28 -41.54
C ALA A 822 -0.52 -9.81 -41.21
N ARG A 823 -0.31 -8.51 -40.98
CA ARG A 823 1.00 -7.97 -40.58
C ARG A 823 1.31 -8.32 -39.12
N ARG A 824 0.31 -8.20 -38.23
CA ARG A 824 0.43 -8.59 -36.82
C ARG A 824 0.87 -10.05 -36.69
N ALA A 825 0.19 -10.95 -37.41
CA ALA A 825 0.50 -12.37 -37.45
C ALA A 825 1.95 -12.63 -37.93
N ARG A 826 2.36 -12.00 -39.04
CA ARG A 826 3.68 -12.22 -39.65
C ARG A 826 4.82 -11.77 -38.75
N VAL A 827 4.77 -10.53 -38.27
CA VAL A 827 5.85 -9.96 -37.44
C VAL A 827 5.94 -10.66 -36.09
N ALA A 828 4.80 -11.02 -35.48
CA ALA A 828 4.80 -11.82 -34.26
C ALA A 828 5.32 -13.25 -34.48
N ALA A 829 5.02 -13.88 -35.62
CA ALA A 829 5.55 -15.19 -35.97
C ALA A 829 7.09 -15.16 -36.10
N ALA A 830 7.62 -14.14 -36.76
CA ALA A 830 9.05 -13.91 -36.92
C ALA A 830 9.76 -13.72 -35.58
N ALA A 831 9.21 -12.85 -34.72
CA ALA A 831 9.75 -12.59 -33.40
C ALA A 831 9.81 -13.85 -32.53
N LEU A 832 8.81 -14.73 -32.62
CA LEU A 832 8.76 -15.99 -31.86
C LEU A 832 9.56 -17.15 -32.50
N GLY A 833 10.14 -16.95 -33.69
CA GLY A 833 10.88 -17.98 -34.42
C GLY A 833 10.01 -19.08 -35.03
N THR A 834 8.76 -18.77 -35.35
CA THR A 834 7.80 -19.70 -35.98
C THR A 834 7.74 -19.49 -37.50
N SER A 835 7.33 -20.52 -38.25
CA SER A 835 7.34 -20.48 -39.73
C SER A 835 6.38 -19.43 -40.27
N GLU A 836 6.92 -18.49 -41.06
CA GLU A 836 6.14 -17.54 -41.84
C GLU A 836 5.55 -18.25 -43.07
N ARG A 837 4.24 -18.55 -43.03
CA ARG A 837 3.53 -18.97 -44.23
C ARG A 837 2.21 -18.23 -44.34
N GLN A 838 2.02 -17.55 -45.47
CA GLN A 838 0.71 -17.02 -45.84
C GLN A 838 -0.20 -18.21 -46.13
N MET A 839 -1.23 -18.39 -45.31
CA MET A 839 -2.17 -19.51 -45.42
C MET A 839 -3.30 -19.15 -46.37
N SER A 840 -3.70 -20.09 -47.22
CA SER A 840 -4.94 -19.96 -47.99
C SER A 840 -6.16 -20.15 -47.08
N HIS A 841 -7.33 -19.68 -47.54
CA HIS A 841 -8.60 -19.89 -46.84
C HIS A 841 -8.91 -21.38 -46.62
N GLU A 842 -8.64 -22.23 -47.62
CA GLU A 842 -8.83 -23.68 -47.54
C GLU A 842 -7.87 -24.35 -46.55
N GLU A 843 -6.60 -23.94 -46.55
CA GLU A 843 -5.60 -24.42 -45.59
C GLU A 843 -5.97 -24.03 -44.15
N ALA A 844 -6.49 -22.82 -43.94
CA ALA A 844 -6.97 -22.36 -42.64
C ALA A 844 -8.20 -23.15 -42.17
N LEU A 845 -9.16 -23.42 -43.06
CA LEU A 845 -10.33 -24.23 -42.72
C LEU A 845 -9.97 -25.67 -42.37
N ALA A 846 -9.07 -26.30 -43.13
CA ALA A 846 -8.62 -27.66 -42.84
C ALA A 846 -8.01 -27.76 -41.43
N GLN A 847 -7.17 -26.78 -41.04
CA GLN A 847 -6.62 -26.73 -39.69
C GLN A 847 -7.66 -26.45 -38.60
N MET A 848 -8.67 -25.61 -38.88
CA MET A 848 -9.73 -25.30 -37.91
C MET A 848 -10.65 -26.50 -37.63
N ILE A 849 -10.88 -27.37 -38.61
CA ILE A 849 -11.66 -28.62 -38.45
C ILE A 849 -10.94 -29.60 -37.50
N GLU A 850 -9.62 -29.59 -37.47
CA GLU A 850 -8.83 -30.42 -36.55
C GLU A 850 -8.56 -29.73 -35.19
N ASP A 851 -9.10 -28.53 -34.97
CA ASP A 851 -8.82 -27.75 -33.76
C ASP A 851 -9.42 -28.39 -32.51
N GLN A 852 -8.74 -28.18 -31.38
CA GLN A 852 -9.19 -28.66 -30.07
C GLN A 852 -10.46 -27.94 -29.58
N SER A 853 -10.73 -26.72 -30.04
CA SER A 853 -11.93 -25.96 -29.66
C SER A 853 -13.16 -26.49 -30.41
N GLU A 854 -14.08 -27.12 -29.68
CA GLU A 854 -15.38 -27.59 -30.21
C GLU A 854 -16.13 -26.50 -30.99
N VAL A 855 -16.07 -25.25 -30.51
CA VAL A 855 -16.70 -24.10 -31.18
C VAL A 855 -16.05 -23.78 -32.52
N ILE A 856 -14.71 -23.78 -32.61
CA ILE A 856 -14.02 -23.47 -33.87
C ILE A 856 -14.26 -24.61 -34.85
N ARG A 857 -14.07 -25.84 -34.40
CA ARG A 857 -14.30 -27.05 -35.18
C ARG A 857 -15.72 -27.13 -35.73
N GLY A 858 -16.73 -26.95 -34.88
CA GLY A 858 -18.14 -27.02 -35.28
C GLY A 858 -18.49 -25.99 -36.36
N ILE A 859 -18.10 -24.73 -36.17
CA ILE A 859 -18.38 -23.67 -37.16
C ILE A 859 -17.55 -23.91 -38.45
N ALA A 860 -16.29 -24.33 -38.34
CA ALA A 860 -15.43 -24.59 -39.50
C ALA A 860 -15.90 -25.79 -40.32
N THR A 861 -16.38 -26.86 -39.68
CA THR A 861 -16.97 -28.02 -40.36
C THR A 861 -18.24 -27.63 -41.10
N HIS A 862 -19.10 -26.81 -40.50
CA HIS A 862 -20.30 -26.29 -41.15
C HIS A 862 -19.93 -25.41 -42.36
N HIS A 863 -19.01 -24.46 -42.18
CA HIS A 863 -18.55 -23.58 -43.27
C HIS A 863 -17.90 -24.35 -44.43
N ALA A 864 -17.13 -25.39 -44.13
CA ALA A 864 -16.51 -26.24 -45.14
C ALA A 864 -17.55 -27.09 -45.89
N ALA A 865 -18.58 -27.58 -45.20
CA ALA A 865 -19.68 -28.31 -45.81
C ALA A 865 -20.51 -27.41 -46.75
N ASP A 866 -20.77 -26.16 -46.35
CA ASP A 866 -21.49 -25.17 -47.17
C ASP A 866 -20.71 -24.81 -48.47
N ARG A 867 -19.38 -24.77 -48.42
CA ARG A 867 -18.54 -24.56 -49.62
C ARG A 867 -18.36 -25.84 -50.47
N GLY A 868 -18.26 -27.01 -49.83
CA GLY A 868 -18.16 -28.32 -50.47
C GLY A 868 -19.49 -28.82 -51.06
N GLY A 869 -20.63 -28.24 -50.68
CA GLY A 869 -21.97 -28.57 -51.19
C GLY A 869 -22.22 -28.30 -52.67
N ARG A 870 -21.25 -27.73 -53.41
CA ARG A 870 -21.26 -27.71 -54.90
C ARG A 870 -20.45 -28.84 -55.54
N ALA A 871 -19.70 -29.62 -54.76
CA ALA A 871 -19.04 -30.85 -55.20
C ALA A 871 -18.75 -31.80 -54.01
N ALA A 872 -19.56 -32.85 -53.88
CA ALA A 872 -19.43 -34.02 -52.98
C ALA A 872 -20.38 -34.06 -51.77
N SER A 873 -21.58 -34.58 -52.05
CA SER A 873 -22.42 -35.31 -51.09
C SER A 873 -21.66 -36.53 -50.52
N GLY A 874 -21.39 -36.55 -49.22
CA GLY A 874 -20.85 -37.75 -48.55
C GLY A 874 -20.74 -37.69 -47.03
N SER A 875 -20.42 -36.53 -46.44
CA SER A 875 -20.11 -36.41 -45.01
C SER A 875 -21.15 -35.64 -44.17
N ALA A 876 -22.25 -35.18 -44.77
CA ALA A 876 -23.29 -34.40 -44.08
C ALA A 876 -24.15 -35.23 -43.10
N GLN A 877 -24.04 -36.56 -43.09
CA GLN A 877 -24.93 -37.42 -42.31
C GLN A 877 -24.50 -37.59 -40.83
N GLU A 878 -23.24 -37.31 -40.46
CA GLU A 878 -22.78 -37.46 -39.06
C GLU A 878 -22.91 -36.18 -38.22
N ALA A 879 -22.98 -35.00 -38.85
CA ALA A 879 -23.11 -33.72 -38.15
C ALA A 879 -24.55 -33.41 -37.68
N GLN A 880 -25.57 -34.04 -38.25
CA GLN A 880 -26.98 -33.79 -37.89
C GLN A 880 -27.42 -34.44 -36.57
N ASN A 881 -26.62 -35.32 -35.97
CA ASN A 881 -26.98 -35.99 -34.70
C ASN A 881 -26.36 -35.32 -33.45
N LEU A 882 -25.72 -34.16 -33.58
CA LEU A 882 -25.04 -33.45 -32.49
C LEU A 882 -25.62 -32.05 -32.17
N VAL A 883 -26.72 -31.66 -32.82
CA VAL A 883 -27.59 -30.54 -32.40
C VAL A 883 -28.73 -31.09 -31.58
#